data_AF-A0A7V1Z6F3-F1
#
_entry.id   AF-A0A7V1Z6F3-F1
#
_cell.length_a   1.000
_cell.length_b   1.000
_cell.length_c   1.000
_cell.angle_alpha   90.00
_cell.angle_beta   90.00
_cell.angle_gamma   90.00
#
_symmetry.space_group_name_H-M   'P 1'
#
loop_
_entity.id
_entity.type
_entity.pdbx_description
1 polymer ?
#
loop_
_entity_poly.entity_id
_entity_poly.type
_entity_poly.pdbx_seq_one_letter_code
_entity_poly.pdbx_strand_id
1 'polypeptide(L)'
;MALTDYPGRGLATRWRRLVMVWAAALLCLAFSEADEDDHHHDDHDLTSRGTRVVHSAVLLEEPAYQALAPQLASVQRQTLSRTVLATGQLVTRPEARAWAASWLPGRIEQILVELGQPVQAGQIIAWIRSSDWEKLLAQLAVAQREEAAARLEWQRIDSLHREGLTSRREWLEARARWQEKETTLLVNRLQVLALAGEEVGPGALLSVRSPITGRVARIFSAAGRDADPQKPIAEILDDRILWFRAQVPQYYAPLVQIGQSARVRLRASTKSAPLRATVFARSGRIDTKTLSETVWLAFDEPPDSSLRPGLQGVAQIEVQRRENVLAVPASAVVREGLETYVFVQKPPQECHDCCDAEAQPNGEHAATFQPCAAYQRVQFLAGMETPDFVEVLDGLHEGEQVVVTGRHQLAVLVPPLGGGEFRISPLARKQSGLCVEPASFQLVSPTVSLEARITPAPTARQAVNLPLAGKLHRLLVATPGPVRAGQPIAELASLELQQWQLSWLQAELSAHAARETLKGYRELLASGAPLPEQVIRAAELAEQSAQILADSWKNRLTQLAGLTPTQLEALRQKHELAPILTLRAPRDGWLIPTDLAVGQFLSVGESPAELLPQRGWQIRARVPDPLWGLIQPGAVARFRPAWSGQPVWSARIARLEDAAEENGQRYAWAELLGTDLPLPESLTGMLTVELSGNGTAKLAVPLSALWWEGTEAAVFVYHRPHDLFEYRPVRVGQRNDLWAEIVHGLQAGEEVAVTCVPDLRRHYGRLRTDQGVYGDHHHD
;
A
#
# COMPACT_ATOMS: atom_id res chain seq x y z
N MET A 1 -75.63 5.81 -1.03
CA MET A 1 -75.81 6.42 0.30
C MET A 1 -74.46 6.31 1.01
N ALA A 2 -73.66 7.34 1.27
CA ALA A 2 -73.59 8.76 0.92
C ALA A 2 -72.07 9.04 0.87
N LEU A 3 -71.53 9.51 -0.26
CA LEU A 3 -71.32 10.93 -0.56
C LEU A 3 -70.63 11.69 0.58
N THR A 4 -69.30 11.77 0.50
CA THR A 4 -68.56 13.02 0.74
C THR A 4 -67.51 13.15 -0.36
N ASP A 5 -68.01 13.63 -1.51
CA ASP A 5 -67.23 14.32 -2.53
C ASP A 5 -66.52 15.52 -1.89
N TYR A 6 -65.21 15.60 -2.06
CA TYR A 6 -64.50 16.88 -2.03
C TYR A 6 -63.82 17.10 -3.39
N PRO A 7 -64.05 18.25 -4.03
CA PRO A 7 -63.72 18.50 -5.42
C PRO A 7 -62.28 19.01 -5.55
N GLY A 8 -61.46 18.32 -6.34
CA GLY A 8 -60.08 18.75 -6.57
C GLY A 8 -59.43 18.27 -7.86
N ARG A 9 -60.19 17.62 -8.76
CA ARG A 9 -59.67 17.09 -10.03
C ARG A 9 -59.81 18.04 -11.24
N GLY A 10 -60.08 19.33 -10.99
CA GLY A 10 -60.16 20.37 -12.02
C GLY A 10 -58.93 21.27 -12.17
N LEU A 11 -57.98 21.22 -11.23
CA LEU A 11 -56.78 22.08 -11.23
C LEU A 11 -55.48 21.30 -11.48
N ALA A 12 -55.44 20.00 -11.19
CA ALA A 12 -54.23 19.18 -11.32
C ALA A 12 -53.82 18.89 -12.78
N THR A 13 -54.74 18.95 -13.74
CA THR A 13 -54.44 18.80 -15.18
C THR A 13 -54.02 20.10 -15.84
N ARG A 14 -54.43 21.26 -15.31
CA ARG A 14 -53.87 22.57 -15.70
C ARG A 14 -52.52 22.84 -15.05
N TRP A 15 -52.33 22.44 -13.79
CA TRP A 15 -51.02 22.49 -13.12
C TRP A 15 -50.03 21.47 -13.70
N ARG A 16 -50.46 20.28 -14.13
CA ARG A 16 -49.54 19.38 -14.87
C ARG A 16 -49.14 19.92 -16.23
N ARG A 17 -49.98 20.70 -16.92
CA ARG A 17 -49.61 21.37 -18.18
C ARG A 17 -48.77 22.63 -17.93
N LEU A 18 -49.03 23.41 -16.88
CA LEU A 18 -48.19 24.55 -16.49
C LEU A 18 -46.84 24.12 -15.90
N VAL A 19 -46.79 23.03 -15.13
CA VAL A 19 -45.54 22.44 -14.62
C VAL A 19 -44.80 21.69 -15.72
N MET A 20 -45.45 21.11 -16.74
CA MET A 20 -44.74 20.61 -17.92
C MET A 20 -44.22 21.74 -18.82
N VAL A 21 -44.92 22.87 -18.95
CA VAL A 21 -44.42 24.03 -19.72
C VAL A 21 -43.34 24.78 -18.95
N TRP A 22 -43.42 24.85 -17.61
CA TRP A 22 -42.33 25.38 -16.77
C TRP A 22 -41.19 24.39 -16.62
N ALA A 23 -41.43 23.08 -16.59
CA ALA A 23 -40.37 22.08 -16.62
C ALA A 23 -39.69 22.05 -17.99
N ALA A 24 -40.42 22.25 -19.11
CA ALA A 24 -39.80 22.41 -20.42
C ALA A 24 -39.04 23.74 -20.53
N ALA A 25 -39.55 24.83 -19.95
CA ALA A 25 -38.85 26.11 -19.91
C ALA A 25 -37.64 26.13 -18.94
N LEU A 26 -37.67 25.39 -17.82
CA LEU A 26 -36.53 25.21 -16.92
C LEU A 26 -35.56 24.13 -17.40
N LEU A 27 -36.00 23.13 -18.18
CA LEU A 27 -35.07 22.22 -18.88
C LEU A 27 -34.35 22.96 -20.02
N CYS A 28 -35.01 23.93 -20.66
CA CYS A 28 -34.38 24.84 -21.62
C CYS A 28 -33.53 25.96 -20.99
N LEU A 29 -33.56 26.14 -19.66
CA LEU A 29 -32.73 27.12 -18.94
C LEU A 29 -31.66 26.49 -18.02
N ALA A 30 -31.63 25.16 -17.91
CA ALA A 30 -30.62 24.42 -17.14
C ALA A 30 -29.72 23.51 -17.98
N PHE A 31 -30.00 23.38 -19.28
CA PHE A 31 -28.95 23.15 -20.29
C PHE A 31 -28.48 24.52 -20.79
N SER A 32 -27.87 25.30 -19.90
CA SER A 32 -26.76 26.13 -20.34
C SER A 32 -25.65 25.13 -20.64
N GLU A 33 -25.61 24.74 -21.92
CA GLU A 33 -24.35 24.47 -22.58
C GLU A 33 -23.36 25.51 -22.04
N ALA A 34 -22.25 25.01 -21.51
CA ALA A 34 -21.07 25.85 -21.43
C ALA A 34 -20.92 26.41 -22.84
N ASP A 35 -21.02 27.73 -22.97
CA ASP A 35 -20.47 28.45 -24.10
C ASP A 35 -19.06 27.85 -24.30
N GLU A 36 -18.96 26.92 -25.25
CA GLU A 36 -17.85 26.96 -26.17
C GLU A 36 -17.97 28.36 -26.75
N ASP A 37 -17.22 29.29 -26.13
CA ASP A 37 -16.85 30.53 -26.77
C ASP A 37 -16.28 30.10 -28.13
N ASP A 38 -17.15 30.07 -29.13
CA ASP A 38 -16.84 30.34 -30.52
C ASP A 38 -16.31 31.78 -30.51
N HIS A 39 -15.12 31.95 -29.95
CA HIS A 39 -14.14 32.84 -30.52
C HIS A 39 -13.87 32.29 -31.91
N HIS A 40 -14.79 32.63 -32.84
CA HIS A 40 -14.38 33.25 -34.08
C HIS A 40 -13.47 34.43 -33.72
N HIS A 41 -12.25 34.13 -33.29
CA HIS A 41 -11.15 34.97 -33.67
C HIS A 41 -11.20 34.93 -35.18
N ASP A 42 -11.47 36.10 -35.76
CA ASP A 42 -10.99 36.42 -37.08
C ASP A 42 -9.52 35.98 -37.12
N ASP A 43 -9.28 34.72 -37.52
CA ASP A 43 -8.05 34.25 -38.12
C ASP A 43 -7.93 35.01 -39.45
N HIS A 44 -7.71 36.33 -39.33
CA HIS A 44 -6.81 37.03 -40.22
C HIS A 44 -5.43 36.43 -39.98
N ASP A 45 -5.28 35.22 -40.50
CA ASP A 45 -4.12 34.70 -41.18
C ASP A 45 -2.92 35.62 -40.98
N LEU A 46 -2.06 35.29 -40.01
CA LEU A 46 -0.77 35.97 -39.79
C LEU A 46 0.04 36.05 -41.09
N THR A 47 -0.23 35.16 -42.04
CA THR A 47 0.25 35.16 -43.44
C THR A 47 -0.07 36.46 -44.19
N SER A 48 -1.19 37.14 -43.89
CA SER A 48 -1.63 38.41 -44.50
C SER A 48 -1.10 39.67 -43.80
N ARG A 49 -0.48 39.55 -42.63
CA ARG A 49 -0.10 40.67 -41.74
C ARG A 49 1.41 40.93 -41.63
N GLY A 50 2.19 40.56 -42.64
CA GLY A 50 3.64 40.83 -42.67
C GLY A 50 4.45 39.74 -41.96
N THR A 51 4.16 38.48 -42.24
CA THR A 51 4.94 37.32 -41.75
C THR A 51 5.71 36.68 -42.89
N ARG A 52 7.02 36.49 -42.72
CA ARG A 52 7.86 35.76 -43.68
C ARG A 52 8.51 34.57 -43.00
N VAL A 53 8.30 33.38 -43.55
CA VAL A 53 8.90 32.14 -43.06
C VAL A 53 10.09 31.79 -43.94
N VAL A 54 11.27 31.68 -43.34
CA VAL A 54 12.51 31.29 -44.00
C VAL A 54 13.01 30.01 -43.32
N HIS A 55 12.84 28.87 -43.98
CA HIS A 55 13.20 27.52 -43.48
C HIS A 55 12.61 27.19 -42.09
N SER A 56 13.38 27.49 -41.03
CA SER A 56 13.06 27.21 -39.63
C SER A 56 12.84 28.49 -38.80
N ALA A 57 12.93 29.66 -39.42
CA ALA A 57 12.77 30.96 -38.79
C ALA A 57 11.50 31.66 -39.27
N VAL A 58 10.75 32.24 -38.33
CA VAL A 58 9.60 33.09 -38.57
C VAL A 58 10.01 34.53 -38.30
N LEU A 59 9.89 35.38 -39.31
CA LEU A 59 10.14 36.81 -39.22
C LEU A 59 8.80 37.53 -39.17
N LEU A 60 8.63 38.41 -38.19
CA LEU A 60 7.41 39.20 -38.00
C LEU A 60 7.70 40.69 -38.17
N GLU A 61 6.84 41.37 -38.94
CA GLU A 61 6.72 42.83 -38.91
C GLU A 61 5.90 43.29 -37.70
N GLU A 62 5.98 44.58 -37.39
CA GLU A 62 5.32 45.19 -36.23
C GLU A 62 3.80 44.87 -36.09
N PRO A 63 2.97 44.90 -37.15
CA PRO A 63 1.56 44.51 -37.05
C PRO A 63 1.34 43.02 -36.71
N ALA A 64 2.16 42.11 -37.25
CA ALA A 64 2.10 40.69 -36.90
C ALA A 64 2.60 40.43 -35.46
N TYR A 65 3.63 41.14 -35.01
CA TYR A 65 4.15 41.04 -33.65
C TYR A 65 3.12 41.50 -32.61
N GLN A 66 2.44 42.62 -32.86
CA GLN A 66 1.38 43.13 -31.97
C GLN A 66 0.16 42.19 -31.93
N ALA A 67 -0.20 41.57 -33.06
CA ALA A 67 -1.28 40.60 -33.12
C ALA A 67 -0.94 39.28 -32.38
N LEU A 68 0.32 38.83 -32.47
CA LEU A 68 0.80 37.63 -31.77
C LEU A 68 0.93 37.85 -30.25
N ALA A 69 1.29 39.06 -29.83
CA ALA A 69 1.57 39.45 -28.44
C ALA A 69 2.37 38.40 -27.65
N PRO A 70 3.56 37.98 -28.14
CA PRO A 70 4.27 36.84 -27.57
C PRO A 70 4.83 37.14 -26.19
N GLN A 71 4.59 36.24 -25.24
CA GLN A 71 5.23 36.28 -23.92
C GLN A 71 6.48 35.41 -23.94
N LEU A 72 7.60 35.98 -23.50
CA LEU A 72 8.89 35.32 -23.47
C LEU A 72 9.26 34.88 -22.05
N ALA A 73 9.95 33.76 -21.96
CA ALA A 73 10.57 33.30 -20.73
C ALA A 73 12.02 32.89 -21.01
N SER A 74 12.91 33.15 -20.05
CA SER A 74 14.31 32.75 -20.17
C SER A 74 14.51 31.29 -19.76
N VAL A 75 15.34 30.56 -20.50
CA VAL A 75 15.85 29.25 -20.07
C VAL A 75 16.79 29.43 -18.89
N GLN A 76 16.46 28.85 -17.74
CA GLN A 76 17.25 28.99 -16.51
C GLN A 76 17.47 27.65 -15.84
N ARG A 77 18.52 27.57 -15.01
CA ARG A 77 18.76 26.41 -14.16
C ARG A 77 17.87 26.43 -12.94
N GLN A 78 17.20 25.32 -12.69
CA GLN A 78 16.33 25.18 -11.53
C GLN A 78 16.23 23.72 -11.09
N THR A 79 15.68 23.52 -9.90
CA THR A 79 15.46 22.19 -9.34
C THR A 79 14.08 21.70 -9.76
N LEU A 80 14.05 20.60 -10.52
CA LEU A 80 12.81 19.94 -10.93
C LEU A 80 12.52 18.78 -9.97
N SER A 81 11.27 18.70 -9.52
CA SER A 81 10.79 17.60 -8.68
C SER A 81 9.51 17.01 -9.27
N ARG A 82 9.54 15.73 -9.61
CA ARG A 82 8.34 14.99 -10.00
C ARG A 82 7.61 14.53 -8.74
N THR A 83 6.34 14.92 -8.61
CA THR A 83 5.52 14.60 -7.44
C THR A 83 4.36 13.69 -7.79
N VAL A 84 4.05 12.75 -6.89
CA VAL A 84 2.82 11.94 -6.92
C VAL A 84 1.82 12.54 -5.94
N LEU A 85 0.60 12.75 -6.40
CA LEU A 85 -0.52 13.18 -5.56
C LEU A 85 -1.21 11.97 -4.95
N ALA A 86 -1.34 11.98 -3.63
CA ALA A 86 -2.04 10.95 -2.88
C ALA A 86 -3.03 11.59 -1.90
N THR A 87 -4.27 11.12 -1.92
CA THR A 87 -5.29 11.57 -0.96
C THR A 87 -5.19 10.75 0.32
N GLY A 88 -5.55 11.32 1.46
CA GLY A 88 -5.40 10.58 2.71
C GLY A 88 -5.98 11.29 3.92
N GLN A 89 -5.70 10.75 5.08
CA GLN A 89 -6.16 11.30 6.36
C GLN A 89 -5.12 11.15 7.46
N LEU A 90 -5.23 12.02 8.47
CA LEU A 90 -4.48 11.88 9.71
C LEU A 90 -4.97 10.64 10.49
N VAL A 91 -4.02 9.84 10.97
CA VAL A 91 -4.26 8.69 11.82
C VAL A 91 -3.30 8.73 13.00
N THR A 92 -3.69 8.11 14.11
CA THR A 92 -2.75 7.87 15.21
C THR A 92 -1.89 6.65 14.91
N ARG A 93 -0.81 6.51 15.68
CA ARG A 93 -0.05 5.26 15.74
C ARG A 93 -0.95 4.14 16.30
N PRO A 94 -0.79 2.88 15.86
CA PRO A 94 -1.47 1.75 16.48
C PRO A 94 -1.23 1.66 18.00
N GLU A 95 0.00 1.92 18.45
CA GLU A 95 0.37 1.96 19.88
C GLU A 95 -0.28 3.11 20.67
N ALA A 96 -0.64 4.19 19.97
CA ALA A 96 -1.30 5.35 20.56
C ALA A 96 -2.81 5.16 20.70
N ARG A 97 -3.33 3.98 20.35
CA ARG A 97 -4.73 3.61 20.50
C ARG A 97 -4.83 2.45 21.48
N ALA A 98 -5.67 2.59 22.50
CA ALA A 98 -5.90 1.54 23.48
C ALA A 98 -7.37 1.29 23.77
N TRP A 99 -7.68 0.04 24.11
CA TRP A 99 -8.96 -0.47 24.51
C TRP A 99 -8.91 -0.85 25.98
N ALA A 100 -9.79 -0.24 26.77
CA ALA A 100 -10.02 -0.62 28.14
C ALA A 100 -11.10 -1.70 28.18
N ALA A 101 -10.69 -2.95 28.41
CA ALA A 101 -11.57 -4.11 28.48
C ALA A 101 -11.38 -4.87 29.80
N SER A 102 -12.41 -5.60 30.24
CA SER A 102 -12.34 -6.47 31.43
C SER A 102 -11.46 -7.69 31.20
N TRP A 103 -10.84 -8.24 32.24
CA TRP A 103 -10.16 -9.54 32.17
C TRP A 103 -11.13 -10.72 32.32
N LEU A 104 -12.20 -10.53 33.09
CA LEU A 104 -13.22 -11.53 33.36
C LEU A 104 -14.58 -11.01 32.91
N PRO A 105 -15.48 -11.88 32.44
CA PRO A 105 -16.86 -11.49 32.18
C PRO A 105 -17.54 -11.06 33.49
N GLY A 106 -18.45 -10.10 33.39
CA GLY A 106 -19.18 -9.60 34.56
C GLY A 106 -20.09 -8.43 34.22
N ARG A 107 -20.80 -7.91 35.20
CA ARG A 107 -21.67 -6.74 35.03
C ARG A 107 -20.91 -5.45 35.36
N ILE A 108 -21.02 -4.44 34.51
CA ILE A 108 -20.44 -3.11 34.76
C ILE A 108 -21.26 -2.44 35.85
N GLU A 109 -20.66 -2.21 37.01
CA GLU A 109 -21.33 -1.52 38.12
C GLU A 109 -21.33 -0.01 37.88
N GLN A 110 -20.18 0.54 37.51
CA GLN A 110 -19.98 1.97 37.29
C GLN A 110 -18.85 2.25 36.30
N ILE A 111 -19.02 3.30 35.50
CA ILE A 111 -17.97 3.89 34.64
C ILE A 111 -17.58 5.23 35.26
N LEU A 112 -16.28 5.46 35.46
CA LEU A 112 -15.72 6.62 36.18
C LEU A 112 -15.19 7.71 35.25
N VAL A 113 -15.30 7.52 33.93
CA VAL A 113 -14.75 8.43 32.92
C VAL A 113 -15.80 8.90 31.93
N GLU A 114 -15.58 10.08 31.37
CA GLU A 114 -16.44 10.71 30.37
C GLU A 114 -15.74 10.86 29.01
N LEU A 115 -16.53 11.01 27.95
CA LEU A 115 -16.01 11.25 26.59
C LEU A 115 -15.16 12.53 26.54
N GLY A 116 -13.96 12.43 25.97
CA GLY A 116 -13.01 13.54 25.83
C GLY A 116 -12.14 13.81 27.07
N GLN A 117 -12.42 13.17 28.21
CA GLN A 117 -11.64 13.33 29.43
C GLN A 117 -10.21 12.81 29.26
N PRO A 118 -9.17 13.55 29.72
CA PRO A 118 -7.81 13.02 29.78
C PRO A 118 -7.68 11.97 30.88
N VAL A 119 -6.99 10.88 30.58
CA VAL A 119 -6.73 9.76 31.49
C VAL A 119 -5.25 9.39 31.50
N GLN A 120 -4.74 8.94 32.64
CA GLN A 120 -3.38 8.45 32.80
C GLN A 120 -3.32 6.92 32.70
N ALA A 121 -2.18 6.36 32.25
CA ALA A 121 -1.94 4.92 32.30
C ALA A 121 -2.12 4.39 33.73
N GLY A 122 -2.87 3.31 33.89
CA GLY A 122 -3.20 2.70 35.19
C GLY A 122 -4.42 3.30 35.90
N GLN A 123 -4.95 4.44 35.44
CA GLN A 123 -6.16 5.05 36.00
C GLN A 123 -7.37 4.13 35.84
N ILE A 124 -8.20 4.02 36.88
CA ILE A 124 -9.41 3.19 36.88
C ILE A 124 -10.49 3.87 36.02
N ILE A 125 -11.02 3.10 35.07
CA ILE A 125 -12.04 3.51 34.09
C ILE A 125 -13.41 3.00 34.51
N ALA A 126 -13.49 1.76 35.01
CA ALA A 126 -14.74 1.14 35.38
C ALA A 126 -14.56 0.10 36.48
N TRP A 127 -15.64 -0.14 37.23
CA TRP A 127 -15.76 -1.22 38.20
C TRP A 127 -16.70 -2.30 37.68
N ILE A 128 -16.28 -3.56 37.82
CA ILE A 128 -17.01 -4.73 37.32
C ILE A 128 -17.30 -5.69 38.45
N ARG A 129 -18.55 -6.13 38.53
CA ARG A 129 -18.98 -7.23 39.39
C ARG A 129 -18.92 -8.52 38.58
N SER A 130 -17.95 -9.38 38.90
CA SER A 130 -17.75 -10.65 38.21
C SER A 130 -17.92 -11.80 39.20
N SER A 131 -18.77 -12.78 38.84
CA SER A 131 -18.97 -13.98 39.65
C SER A 131 -17.68 -14.81 39.78
N ASP A 132 -16.83 -14.80 38.76
CA ASP A 132 -15.59 -15.58 38.78
C ASP A 132 -14.54 -14.92 39.67
N TRP A 133 -14.52 -13.58 39.72
CA TRP A 133 -13.71 -12.83 40.67
C TRP A 133 -14.13 -13.09 42.12
N GLU A 134 -15.44 -13.06 42.40
CA GLU A 134 -15.98 -13.37 43.73
C GLU A 134 -15.64 -14.80 44.17
N LYS A 135 -15.72 -15.79 43.26
CA LYS A 135 -15.30 -17.18 43.54
C LYS A 135 -13.81 -17.28 43.89
N LEU A 136 -12.93 -16.58 43.16
CA LEU A 136 -11.49 -16.58 43.44
C LEU A 136 -11.18 -15.99 44.82
N LEU A 137 -11.85 -14.90 45.19
CA LEU A 137 -11.71 -14.31 46.53
C LEU A 137 -12.23 -15.25 47.63
N ALA A 138 -13.34 -15.94 47.39
CA ALA A 138 -13.86 -16.94 48.31
C ALA A 138 -12.89 -18.13 48.47
N GLN A 139 -12.30 -18.62 47.38
CA GLN A 139 -11.30 -19.69 47.41
C GLN A 139 -10.03 -19.28 48.17
N LEU A 140 -9.57 -18.04 48.01
CA LEU A 140 -8.47 -17.50 48.79
C LEU A 140 -8.80 -17.46 50.29
N ALA A 141 -10.00 -17.00 50.65
CA ALA A 141 -10.45 -16.95 52.05
C ALA A 141 -10.56 -18.35 52.68
N VAL A 142 -11.02 -19.35 51.91
CA VAL A 142 -11.06 -20.76 52.35
C VAL A 142 -9.63 -21.29 52.54
N ALA A 143 -8.73 -21.09 51.57
CA ALA A 143 -7.35 -21.56 51.65
C ALA A 143 -6.59 -20.93 52.84
N GLN A 144 -6.83 -19.65 53.15
CA GLN A 144 -6.27 -18.99 54.33
C GLN A 144 -6.70 -19.67 55.63
N ARG A 145 -7.98 -20.04 55.75
CA ARG A 145 -8.51 -20.71 56.94
C ARG A 145 -8.00 -22.14 57.07
N GLU A 146 -7.93 -22.88 55.97
CA GLU A 146 -7.41 -24.24 55.95
C GLU A 146 -5.92 -24.30 56.29
N GLU A 147 -5.11 -23.39 55.74
CA GLU A 147 -3.69 -23.28 56.10
C GLU A 147 -3.53 -22.95 57.59
N ALA A 148 -4.28 -21.96 58.10
CA ALA A 148 -4.19 -21.58 59.51
C ALA A 148 -4.54 -22.74 60.46
N ALA A 149 -5.57 -23.52 60.12
CA ALA A 149 -5.96 -24.71 60.89
C ALA A 149 -4.89 -25.81 60.82
N ALA A 150 -4.38 -26.12 59.62
CA ALA A 150 -3.33 -27.11 59.43
C ALA A 150 -2.02 -26.71 60.13
N ARG A 151 -1.69 -25.42 60.15
CA ARG A 151 -0.52 -24.88 60.83
C ARG A 151 -0.58 -25.06 62.34
N LEU A 152 -1.73 -24.75 62.95
CA LEU A 152 -1.93 -24.95 64.40
C LEU A 152 -1.82 -26.43 64.78
N GLU A 153 -2.39 -27.30 63.96
CA GLU A 153 -2.30 -28.76 64.19
C GLU A 153 -0.86 -29.28 64.04
N TRP A 154 -0.12 -28.80 63.03
CA TRP A 154 1.29 -29.12 62.88
C TRP A 154 2.11 -28.62 64.08
N GLN A 155 1.89 -27.39 64.56
CA GLN A 155 2.57 -26.85 65.75
C GLN A 155 2.31 -27.69 67.00
N ARG A 156 1.06 -28.15 67.18
CA ARG A 156 0.68 -29.04 68.28
C ARG A 156 1.38 -30.40 68.19
N ILE A 157 1.43 -31.00 67.00
CA ILE A 157 2.12 -32.27 66.79
C ILE A 157 3.64 -32.11 66.91
N ASP A 158 4.20 -30.99 66.47
CA ASP A 158 5.62 -30.67 66.60
C ASP A 158 6.05 -30.52 68.07
N SER A 159 5.25 -29.85 68.91
CA SER A 159 5.54 -29.75 70.35
C SER A 159 5.47 -31.13 71.03
N LEU A 160 4.44 -31.91 70.73
CA LEU A 160 4.31 -33.29 71.25
C LEU A 160 5.46 -34.18 70.77
N HIS A 161 5.97 -33.97 69.55
CA HIS A 161 7.08 -34.76 69.02
C HIS A 161 8.38 -34.45 69.75
N ARG A 162 8.64 -33.16 70.04
CA ARG A 162 9.79 -32.72 70.85
C ARG A 162 9.75 -33.27 72.27
N GLU A 163 8.55 -33.45 72.83
CA GLU A 163 8.33 -34.06 74.14
C GLU A 163 8.34 -35.61 74.10
N GLY A 164 8.51 -36.21 72.92
CA GLY A 164 8.56 -37.67 72.75
C GLY A 164 7.19 -38.37 72.81
N LEU A 165 6.09 -37.63 72.69
CA LEU A 165 4.71 -38.10 72.90
C LEU A 165 3.98 -38.52 71.61
N THR A 166 4.57 -38.30 70.42
CA THR A 166 3.99 -38.70 69.12
C THR A 166 5.03 -39.35 68.22
N SER A 167 4.56 -40.21 67.31
CA SER A 167 5.42 -40.90 66.36
C SER A 167 6.00 -39.95 65.31
N ARG A 168 7.22 -40.24 64.85
CA ARG A 168 7.84 -39.49 63.74
C ARG A 168 7.00 -39.53 62.45
N ARG A 169 6.24 -40.61 62.22
CA ARG A 169 5.33 -40.74 61.09
C ARG A 169 4.20 -39.71 61.15
N GLU A 170 3.52 -39.62 62.29
CA GLU A 170 2.46 -38.62 62.50
C GLU A 170 2.98 -37.19 62.34
N TRP A 171 4.21 -36.93 62.81
CA TRP A 171 4.87 -35.64 62.59
C TRP A 171 5.13 -35.34 61.11
N LEU A 172 5.63 -36.32 60.34
CA LEU A 172 5.84 -36.17 58.88
C LEU A 172 4.53 -35.93 58.14
N GLU A 173 3.47 -36.69 58.47
CA GLU A 173 2.14 -36.54 57.87
C GLU A 173 1.51 -35.18 58.17
N ALA A 174 1.61 -34.70 59.42
CA ALA A 174 1.14 -33.39 59.81
C ALA A 174 1.88 -32.26 59.09
N ARG A 175 3.21 -32.39 58.96
CA ARG A 175 4.05 -31.43 58.23
C ARG A 175 3.68 -31.40 56.74
N ALA A 176 3.51 -32.57 56.11
CA ALA A 176 3.13 -32.66 54.69
C ALA A 176 1.76 -32.02 54.43
N ARG A 177 0.78 -32.25 55.31
CA ARG A 177 -0.55 -31.63 55.22
C ARG A 177 -0.49 -30.10 55.34
N TRP A 178 0.30 -29.57 56.27
CA TRP A 178 0.48 -28.13 56.38
C TRP A 178 1.12 -27.53 55.12
N GLN A 179 2.18 -28.15 54.60
CA GLN A 179 2.86 -27.69 53.37
C GLN A 179 1.95 -27.71 52.13
N GLU A 180 1.05 -28.69 52.03
CA GLU A 180 0.04 -28.75 50.96
C GLU A 180 -0.93 -27.55 51.03
N LYS A 181 -1.40 -27.22 52.24
CA LYS A 181 -2.30 -26.07 52.45
C LYS A 181 -1.60 -24.74 52.27
N GLU A 182 -0.34 -24.63 52.69
CA GLU A 182 0.52 -23.48 52.45
C GLU A 182 0.72 -23.24 50.94
N THR A 183 1.02 -24.29 50.18
CA THR A 183 1.15 -24.23 48.71
C THR A 183 -0.16 -23.77 48.06
N THR A 184 -1.29 -24.30 48.51
CA THR A 184 -2.62 -23.94 48.01
C THR A 184 -2.93 -22.46 48.27
N LEU A 185 -2.64 -21.97 49.48
CA LEU A 185 -2.80 -20.57 49.85
C LEU A 185 -1.93 -19.66 48.97
N LEU A 186 -0.66 -20.02 48.78
CA LEU A 186 0.28 -19.28 47.96
C LEU A 186 -0.22 -19.15 46.51
N VAL A 187 -0.63 -20.26 45.88
CA VAL A 187 -1.14 -20.27 44.51
C VAL A 187 -2.39 -19.39 44.37
N ASN A 188 -3.36 -19.53 45.28
CA ASN A 188 -4.58 -18.71 45.26
C ASN A 188 -4.28 -17.22 45.45
N ARG A 189 -3.30 -16.89 46.31
CA ARG A 189 -2.88 -15.50 46.53
C ARG A 189 -2.25 -14.91 45.27
N LEU A 190 -1.38 -15.65 44.61
CA LEU A 190 -0.75 -15.21 43.35
C LEU A 190 -1.78 -15.08 42.22
N GLN A 191 -2.79 -15.95 42.16
CA GLN A 191 -3.88 -15.86 41.18
C GLN A 191 -4.72 -14.58 41.36
N VAL A 192 -5.03 -14.20 42.60
CA VAL A 192 -5.76 -12.95 42.92
C VAL A 192 -4.92 -11.73 42.55
N LEU A 193 -3.63 -11.73 42.90
CA LEU A 193 -2.69 -10.63 42.55
C LEU A 193 -2.56 -10.45 41.03
N ALA A 194 -2.54 -11.55 40.27
CA ALA A 194 -2.43 -11.52 38.82
C ALA A 194 -3.60 -10.79 38.12
N LEU A 195 -4.79 -10.78 38.73
CA LEU A 195 -6.03 -10.20 38.19
C LEU A 195 -6.32 -8.78 38.69
N ALA A 196 -6.18 -8.54 40.00
CA ALA A 196 -6.47 -7.24 40.61
C ALA A 196 -5.27 -6.28 40.62
N GLY A 197 -4.05 -6.80 40.43
CA GLY A 197 -2.84 -6.08 40.81
C GLY A 197 -2.79 -5.94 42.34
N GLU A 198 -2.43 -4.75 42.83
CA GLU A 198 -2.26 -4.49 44.26
C GLU A 198 -3.57 -4.13 45.00
N GLU A 199 -4.62 -3.71 44.30
CA GLU A 199 -5.82 -3.14 44.92
C GLU A 199 -7.09 -3.92 44.56
N VAL A 200 -7.74 -4.51 45.57
CA VAL A 200 -9.10 -5.04 45.45
C VAL A 200 -10.08 -3.89 45.67
N GLY A 201 -11.02 -3.70 44.73
CA GLY A 201 -12.01 -2.64 44.81
C GLY A 201 -12.97 -2.75 46.00
N PRO A 202 -13.63 -1.66 46.39
CA PRO A 202 -14.67 -1.68 47.41
C PRO A 202 -15.76 -2.69 47.04
N GLY A 203 -16.13 -3.56 47.97
CA GLY A 203 -17.17 -4.57 47.75
C GLY A 203 -16.77 -5.72 46.82
N ALA A 204 -15.48 -6.06 46.74
CA ALA A 204 -14.97 -7.14 45.90
C ALA A 204 -15.21 -6.92 44.39
N LEU A 205 -15.22 -5.66 43.94
CA LEU A 205 -15.31 -5.32 42.52
C LEU A 205 -13.94 -5.42 41.83
N LEU A 206 -13.95 -5.81 40.55
CA LEU A 206 -12.79 -5.87 39.68
C LEU A 206 -12.59 -4.52 38.98
N SER A 207 -11.38 -3.95 39.06
CA SER A 207 -11.05 -2.68 38.38
C SER A 207 -10.67 -2.91 36.91
N VAL A 208 -11.17 -2.08 36.00
CA VAL A 208 -10.64 -1.93 34.64
C VAL A 208 -9.83 -0.65 34.58
N ARG A 209 -8.58 -0.74 34.10
CA ARG A 209 -7.62 0.37 34.06
C ARG A 209 -7.30 0.78 32.62
N SER A 210 -6.90 2.05 32.44
CA SER A 210 -6.40 2.55 31.16
C SER A 210 -5.03 1.95 30.83
N PRO A 211 -4.83 1.30 29.66
CA PRO A 211 -3.51 0.78 29.28
C PRO A 211 -2.49 1.88 28.95
N ILE A 212 -2.95 3.04 28.48
CA ILE A 212 -2.10 4.17 28.05
C ILE A 212 -2.59 5.49 28.66
N THR A 213 -1.71 6.49 28.66
CA THR A 213 -2.08 7.88 28.92
C THR A 213 -2.63 8.51 27.63
N GLY A 214 -3.78 9.17 27.70
CA GLY A 214 -4.43 9.75 26.51
C GLY A 214 -5.77 10.40 26.84
N ARG A 215 -6.67 10.46 25.88
CA ARG A 215 -8.05 10.93 26.06
C ARG A 215 -9.05 9.83 25.72
N VAL A 216 -10.18 9.81 26.42
CA VAL A 216 -11.28 8.90 26.10
C VAL A 216 -11.91 9.32 24.76
N ALA A 217 -11.60 8.58 23.70
CA ALA A 217 -12.12 8.84 22.36
C ALA A 217 -13.56 8.35 22.20
N ARG A 218 -13.86 7.17 22.75
CA ARG A 218 -15.20 6.55 22.70
C ARG A 218 -15.49 5.74 23.95
N ILE A 219 -16.77 5.63 24.28
CA ILE A 219 -17.31 4.73 25.31
C ILE A 219 -18.33 3.83 24.61
N PHE A 220 -18.12 2.51 24.66
CA PHE A 220 -18.95 1.53 23.95
C PHE A 220 -20.02 0.90 24.83
N SER A 221 -19.82 0.91 26.14
CA SER A 221 -20.74 0.29 27.10
C SER A 221 -21.24 1.29 28.14
N ALA A 222 -22.24 0.88 28.91
CA ALA A 222 -22.87 1.69 29.94
C ALA A 222 -22.95 0.90 31.24
N ALA A 223 -23.09 1.61 32.37
CA ALA A 223 -23.36 0.99 33.65
C ALA A 223 -24.61 0.10 33.57
N GLY A 224 -24.56 -1.06 34.21
CA GLY A 224 -25.60 -2.08 34.22
C GLY A 224 -25.55 -3.11 33.09
N ARG A 225 -24.74 -2.91 32.03
CA ARG A 225 -24.53 -3.88 30.95
C ARG A 225 -23.44 -4.90 31.30
N ASP A 226 -23.42 -5.99 30.53
CA ASP A 226 -22.37 -7.01 30.61
C ASP A 226 -21.07 -6.51 29.97
N ALA A 227 -19.97 -6.75 30.67
CA ALA A 227 -18.60 -6.62 30.19
C ALA A 227 -18.08 -7.98 29.73
N ASP A 228 -17.44 -7.98 28.58
CA ASP A 228 -16.81 -9.15 27.95
C ASP A 228 -15.35 -8.79 27.62
N PRO A 229 -14.36 -9.66 27.85
CA PRO A 229 -12.98 -9.39 27.48
C PRO A 229 -12.76 -9.01 26.01
N GLN A 230 -13.57 -9.52 25.09
CA GLN A 230 -13.50 -9.21 23.65
C GLN A 230 -14.16 -7.87 23.30
N LYS A 231 -15.03 -7.33 24.16
CA LYS A 231 -15.74 -6.07 23.92
C LYS A 231 -15.16 -4.94 24.77
N PRO A 232 -14.48 -3.94 24.17
CA PRO A 232 -13.94 -2.83 24.95
C PRO A 232 -15.06 -2.02 25.61
N ILE A 233 -14.79 -1.50 26.81
CA ILE A 233 -15.69 -0.59 27.54
C ILE A 233 -15.46 0.84 27.04
N ALA A 234 -14.19 1.22 26.90
CA ALA A 234 -13.78 2.53 26.41
C ALA A 234 -12.56 2.41 25.49
N GLU A 235 -12.41 3.38 24.59
CA GLU A 235 -11.26 3.57 23.73
C GLU A 235 -10.52 4.83 24.16
N ILE A 236 -9.22 4.68 24.42
CA ILE A 236 -8.31 5.74 24.80
C ILE A 236 -7.39 5.99 23.62
N LEU A 237 -7.17 7.26 23.31
CA LEU A 237 -6.36 7.68 22.19
C LEU A 237 -5.35 8.74 22.64
N ASP A 238 -4.09 8.52 22.28
CA ASP A 238 -3.00 9.48 22.38
C ASP A 238 -2.87 10.20 21.03
N ASP A 239 -3.23 11.48 21.02
CA ASP A 239 -3.27 12.35 19.84
C ASP A 239 -1.97 13.15 19.66
N ARG A 240 -0.92 12.89 20.44
CA ARG A 240 0.34 13.65 20.40
C ARG A 240 1.17 13.41 19.13
N ILE A 241 1.16 12.18 18.61
CA ILE A 241 1.94 11.79 17.43
C ILE A 241 0.98 11.25 16.37
N LEU A 242 0.90 11.98 15.26
CA LEU A 242 0.03 11.68 14.14
C LEU A 242 0.86 11.27 12.93
N TRP A 243 0.30 10.34 12.14
CA TRP A 243 0.79 9.97 10.83
C TRP A 243 -0.23 10.38 9.78
N PHE A 244 0.23 10.60 8.55
CA PHE A 244 -0.67 10.77 7.41
C PHE A 244 -0.75 9.45 6.63
N ARG A 245 -1.94 8.85 6.62
CA ARG A 245 -2.24 7.64 5.85
C ARG A 245 -2.70 8.05 4.45
N ALA A 246 -1.79 7.99 3.49
CA ALA A 246 -2.02 8.31 2.09
C ALA A 246 -2.42 7.07 1.29
N GLN A 247 -3.35 7.24 0.35
CA GLN A 247 -3.73 6.24 -0.64
C GLN A 247 -3.08 6.63 -1.97
N VAL A 248 -2.08 5.85 -2.37
CA VAL A 248 -1.36 6.04 -3.62
C VAL A 248 -1.99 5.14 -4.68
N PRO A 249 -2.51 5.68 -5.80
CA PRO A 249 -3.06 4.85 -6.86
C PRO A 249 -2.05 3.79 -7.34
N GLN A 250 -2.52 2.60 -7.69
CA GLN A 250 -1.65 1.49 -8.13
C GLN A 250 -0.69 1.86 -9.28
N TYR A 251 -1.07 2.86 -10.09
CA TYR A 251 -0.24 3.39 -11.17
C TYR A 251 1.03 4.10 -10.68
N TYR A 252 1.02 4.68 -9.49
CA TYR A 252 2.19 5.38 -8.93
C TYR A 252 2.86 4.60 -7.79
N ALA A 253 2.20 3.57 -7.26
CA ALA A 253 2.63 2.82 -6.09
C ALA A 253 4.10 2.35 -6.14
N PRO A 254 4.58 1.72 -7.23
CA PRO A 254 5.98 1.29 -7.25
C PRO A 254 7.02 2.38 -7.59
N LEU A 255 6.61 3.64 -7.85
CA LEU A 255 7.52 4.80 -7.88
C LEU A 255 7.80 5.32 -6.46
N VAL A 256 6.91 5.00 -5.51
CA VAL A 256 7.00 5.46 -4.13
C VAL A 256 7.96 4.55 -3.35
N GLN A 257 8.98 5.14 -2.75
CA GLN A 257 9.99 4.45 -1.96
C GLN A 257 10.05 5.01 -0.54
N ILE A 258 10.46 4.16 0.40
CA ILE A 258 10.69 4.57 1.79
C ILE A 258 11.87 5.54 1.82
N GLY A 259 11.73 6.63 2.57
CA GLY A 259 12.68 7.72 2.67
C GLY A 259 12.38 8.94 1.78
N GLN A 260 11.41 8.83 0.85
CA GLN A 260 11.01 9.97 0.01
C GLN A 260 10.35 11.09 0.86
N SER A 261 10.65 12.34 0.48
CA SER A 261 10.06 13.53 1.10
C SER A 261 8.66 13.79 0.54
N ALA A 262 7.77 14.30 1.38
CA ALA A 262 6.39 14.60 1.03
C ALA A 262 5.92 15.91 1.67
N ARG A 263 5.02 16.62 0.98
CA ARG A 263 4.36 17.83 1.48
C ARG A 263 2.87 17.56 1.63
N VAL A 264 2.37 17.64 2.85
CA VAL A 264 0.97 17.35 3.17
C VAL A 264 0.20 18.65 3.36
N ARG A 265 -0.89 18.83 2.62
CA ARG A 265 -1.86 19.90 2.82
C ARG A 265 -3.15 19.32 3.38
N LEU A 266 -3.55 19.74 4.57
CA LEU A 266 -4.78 19.33 5.23
C LEU A 266 -5.91 20.31 4.88
N ARG A 267 -7.10 19.82 4.54
CA ARG A 267 -8.23 20.67 4.12
C ARG A 267 -8.71 21.63 5.22
N ALA A 268 -8.59 21.23 6.47
CA ALA A 268 -9.05 21.99 7.63
C ALA A 268 -7.97 22.88 8.27
N SER A 269 -6.74 22.90 7.72
CA SER A 269 -5.66 23.73 8.25
C SER A 269 -5.89 25.20 7.88
N THR A 270 -5.96 26.08 8.87
CA THR A 270 -5.94 27.54 8.69
C THR A 270 -4.58 28.07 8.23
N LYS A 271 -3.50 27.30 8.42
CA LYS A 271 -2.18 27.62 7.88
C LYS A 271 -2.11 27.19 6.41
N SER A 272 -1.77 28.13 5.53
CA SER A 272 -1.59 27.90 4.08
C SER A 272 -0.33 27.09 3.75
N ALA A 273 0.61 26.95 4.69
CA ALA A 273 1.86 26.25 4.47
C ALA A 273 1.68 24.71 4.56
N PRO A 274 2.23 23.94 3.60
CA PRO A 274 2.22 22.49 3.68
C PRO A 274 3.12 21.98 4.81
N LEU A 275 2.69 20.91 5.48
CA LEU A 275 3.48 20.21 6.49
C LEU A 275 4.50 19.29 5.79
N ARG A 276 5.76 19.33 6.22
CA ARG A 276 6.79 18.41 5.73
C ARG A 276 6.66 17.04 6.39
N ALA A 277 6.78 15.99 5.59
CA ALA A 277 6.68 14.62 6.03
C ALA A 277 7.60 13.71 5.21
N THR A 278 7.88 12.53 5.73
CA THR A 278 8.69 11.51 5.06
C THR A 278 7.95 10.18 4.98
N VAL A 279 8.08 9.49 3.85
CA VAL A 279 7.54 8.13 3.66
C VAL A 279 8.35 7.18 4.53
N PHE A 280 7.78 6.69 5.64
CA PHE A 280 8.48 5.73 6.49
C PHE A 280 8.02 4.28 6.27
N ALA A 281 6.79 4.08 5.77
CA ALA A 281 6.23 2.75 5.57
C ALA A 281 5.25 2.66 4.41
N ARG A 282 5.18 1.45 3.84
CA ARG A 282 4.31 1.05 2.72
C ARG A 282 3.58 -0.23 3.08
N SER A 283 2.32 -0.36 2.67
CA SER A 283 1.54 -1.58 2.97
C SER A 283 2.09 -2.78 2.22
N GLY A 284 2.75 -2.56 1.07
CA GLY A 284 3.17 -3.65 0.19
C GLY A 284 1.99 -4.42 -0.38
N ARG A 285 0.78 -3.86 -0.33
CA ARG A 285 -0.47 -4.47 -0.79
C ARG A 285 -1.42 -3.41 -1.33
N ILE A 286 -1.94 -3.65 -2.53
CA ILE A 286 -2.99 -2.85 -3.16
C ILE A 286 -4.36 -3.35 -2.66
N ASP A 287 -5.18 -2.43 -2.19
CA ASP A 287 -6.59 -2.71 -1.87
C ASP A 287 -7.35 -2.93 -3.19
N THR A 288 -7.99 -4.09 -3.31
CA THR A 288 -8.71 -4.50 -4.54
C THR A 288 -9.96 -3.67 -4.81
N LYS A 289 -10.49 -2.96 -3.80
CA LYS A 289 -11.67 -2.09 -3.93
C LYS A 289 -11.28 -0.68 -4.36
N THR A 290 -10.22 -0.12 -3.78
CA THR A 290 -9.80 1.26 -4.06
C THR A 290 -8.66 1.36 -5.09
N LEU A 291 -8.12 0.22 -5.54
CA LEU A 291 -6.99 0.13 -6.48
C LEU A 291 -5.80 1.02 -6.07
N SER A 292 -5.56 1.11 -4.77
CA SER A 292 -4.54 1.97 -4.18
C SER A 292 -3.71 1.21 -3.15
N GLU A 293 -2.42 1.55 -3.07
CA GLU A 293 -1.55 1.12 -1.99
C GLU A 293 -1.60 2.15 -0.85
N THR A 294 -1.68 1.66 0.39
CA THR A 294 -1.61 2.54 1.55
C THR A 294 -0.15 2.83 1.91
N VAL A 295 0.17 4.12 2.05
CA VAL A 295 1.49 4.62 2.40
C VAL A 295 1.37 5.50 3.63
N TRP A 296 2.27 5.32 4.60
CA TRP A 296 2.29 6.12 5.82
C TRP A 296 3.43 7.13 5.79
N LEU A 297 3.07 8.38 6.08
CA LEU A 297 3.99 9.50 6.18
C LEU A 297 4.11 9.94 7.64
N ALA A 298 5.33 10.14 8.11
CA ALA A 298 5.62 10.72 9.41
C ALA A 298 5.98 12.20 9.21
N PHE A 299 5.41 13.08 10.03
CA PHE A 299 5.76 14.50 9.99
C PHE A 299 7.13 14.73 10.61
N ASP A 300 7.94 15.60 9.99
CA ASP A 300 9.27 15.93 10.49
C ASP A 300 9.19 16.75 11.79
N GLU A 301 8.15 17.58 11.89
CA GLU A 301 7.80 18.36 13.08
C GLU A 301 6.41 17.92 13.56
N PRO A 302 6.20 17.76 14.88
CA PRO A 302 4.92 17.33 15.39
C PRO A 302 3.82 18.35 15.01
N PRO A 303 2.71 17.89 14.41
CA PRO A 303 1.61 18.77 14.04
C PRO A 303 1.02 19.50 15.26
N ASP A 304 0.49 20.71 15.04
CA ASP A 304 -0.17 21.50 16.09
C ASP A 304 -1.25 20.68 16.82
N SER A 305 -1.37 20.87 18.13
CA SER A 305 -2.35 20.17 18.99
C SER A 305 -3.83 20.35 18.59
N SER A 306 -4.13 21.30 17.70
CA SER A 306 -5.47 21.48 17.13
C SER A 306 -5.82 20.43 16.07
N LEU A 307 -4.83 19.77 15.48
CA LEU A 307 -5.02 18.77 14.45
C LEU A 307 -5.47 17.45 15.07
N ARG A 308 -6.62 16.96 14.61
CA ARG A 308 -7.23 15.74 15.13
C ARG A 308 -7.07 14.57 14.15
N PRO A 309 -6.99 13.33 14.64
CA PRO A 309 -7.12 12.15 13.78
C PRO A 309 -8.43 12.19 12.98
N GLY A 310 -8.40 11.68 11.76
CA GLY A 310 -9.53 11.67 10.83
C GLY A 310 -9.59 12.86 9.86
N LEU A 311 -8.80 13.93 10.07
CA LEU A 311 -8.75 15.05 9.13
C LEU A 311 -8.18 14.62 7.77
N GLN A 312 -8.85 15.02 6.68
CA GLN A 312 -8.44 14.69 5.33
C GLN A 312 -7.46 15.70 4.73
N GLY A 313 -6.61 15.23 3.81
CA GLY A 313 -5.66 16.06 3.09
C GLY A 313 -5.15 15.42 1.80
N VAL A 314 -4.21 16.12 1.17
CA VAL A 314 -3.49 15.67 -0.01
C VAL A 314 -1.99 15.72 0.28
N ALA A 315 -1.30 14.62 0.04
CA ALA A 315 0.15 14.52 0.08
C ALA A 315 0.74 14.64 -1.33
N GLN A 316 1.76 15.48 -1.47
CA GLN A 316 2.61 15.59 -2.65
C GLN A 316 3.92 14.86 -2.33
N ILE A 317 4.08 13.63 -2.82
CA ILE A 317 5.27 12.79 -2.56
C ILE A 317 6.28 13.03 -3.68
N GLU A 318 7.50 13.48 -3.35
CA GLU A 318 8.57 13.73 -4.31
C GLU A 318 9.22 12.38 -4.71
N VAL A 319 8.90 11.87 -5.91
CA VAL A 319 9.39 10.57 -6.40
C VAL A 319 10.70 10.66 -7.17
N GLN A 320 11.01 11.83 -7.73
CA GLN A 320 12.25 12.08 -8.44
C GLN A 320 12.63 13.55 -8.33
N ARG A 321 13.90 13.83 -8.06
CA ARG A 321 14.44 15.19 -7.93
C ARG A 321 15.70 15.32 -8.77
N ARG A 322 15.79 16.38 -9.56
CA ARG A 322 16.99 16.77 -10.30
C ARG A 322 17.33 18.21 -9.99
N GLU A 323 18.53 18.43 -9.49
CA GLU A 323 18.99 19.75 -9.07
C GLU A 323 19.81 20.41 -10.17
N ASN A 324 19.70 21.73 -10.27
CA ASN A 324 20.51 22.55 -11.16
C ASN A 324 20.45 22.15 -12.65
N VAL A 325 19.28 21.73 -13.12
CA VAL A 325 19.05 21.35 -14.52
C VAL A 325 18.51 22.52 -15.32
N LEU A 326 18.92 22.63 -16.59
CA LEU A 326 18.34 23.61 -17.51
C LEU A 326 16.88 23.25 -17.71
N ALA A 327 15.99 24.21 -17.51
CA ALA A 327 14.57 23.99 -17.65
C ALA A 327 13.92 25.08 -18.48
N VAL A 328 12.95 24.66 -19.25
CA VAL A 328 12.09 25.49 -20.08
C VAL A 328 10.67 25.38 -19.54
N PRO A 329 9.88 26.46 -19.48
CA PRO A 329 8.47 26.35 -19.11
C PRO A 329 7.76 25.31 -19.97
N ALA A 330 6.97 24.42 -19.36
CA ALA A 330 6.24 23.39 -20.11
C ALA A 330 5.29 24.03 -21.15
N SER A 331 4.82 25.24 -20.86
CA SER A 331 4.05 26.10 -21.75
C SER A 331 4.86 26.73 -22.88
N ALA A 332 6.19 26.56 -23.00
CA ALA A 332 6.95 27.00 -24.19
C ALA A 332 7.22 25.84 -25.15
N VAL A 333 7.07 24.60 -24.69
CA VAL A 333 7.38 23.40 -25.47
C VAL A 333 6.27 23.11 -26.48
N VAL A 334 6.66 22.94 -27.74
CA VAL A 334 5.78 22.47 -28.82
C VAL A 334 6.15 21.03 -29.12
N ARG A 335 5.14 20.15 -29.14
CA ARG A 335 5.28 18.74 -29.53
C ARG A 335 4.51 18.49 -30.80
N GLU A 336 5.21 18.00 -31.80
CA GLU A 336 4.64 17.75 -33.11
C GLU A 336 5.07 16.38 -33.61
N GLY A 337 4.18 15.40 -33.46
CA GLY A 337 4.54 13.99 -33.70
C GLY A 337 5.71 13.60 -32.81
N LEU A 338 6.86 13.34 -33.43
CA LEU A 338 8.12 12.99 -32.75
C LEU A 338 9.01 14.19 -32.45
N GLU A 339 8.76 15.33 -33.07
CA GLU A 339 9.57 16.54 -32.91
C GLU A 339 9.18 17.26 -31.63
N THR A 340 10.18 17.57 -30.81
CA THR A 340 10.02 18.45 -29.65
C THR A 340 10.92 19.66 -29.84
N TYR A 341 10.32 20.85 -29.84
CA TYR A 341 11.03 22.08 -30.11
C TYR A 341 10.42 23.25 -29.36
N VAL A 342 11.18 24.34 -29.32
CA VAL A 342 10.76 25.66 -28.84
C VAL A 342 11.03 26.71 -29.90
N PHE A 343 10.35 27.84 -29.80
CA PHE A 343 10.69 29.03 -30.58
C PHE A 343 11.57 29.93 -29.73
N VAL A 344 12.82 30.14 -30.18
CA VAL A 344 13.79 31.04 -29.53
C VAL A 344 13.79 32.37 -30.26
N GLN A 345 13.70 33.47 -29.51
CA GLN A 345 13.86 34.81 -30.09
C GLN A 345 15.32 35.07 -30.44
N LYS A 346 15.59 35.44 -31.69
CA LYS A 346 16.90 35.88 -32.17
C LYS A 346 16.85 37.35 -32.60
N PRO A 347 17.97 38.08 -32.51
CA PRO A 347 18.05 39.41 -33.08
C PRO A 347 17.89 39.33 -34.60
N PRO A 348 17.10 40.22 -35.23
CA PRO A 348 16.78 40.15 -36.65
C PRO A 348 18.00 40.28 -37.59
N GLN A 349 19.15 40.78 -37.08
CA GLN A 349 20.40 40.96 -37.84
C GLN A 349 21.28 39.69 -37.92
N GLU A 350 21.11 38.71 -37.04
CA GLU A 350 21.93 37.48 -37.00
C GLU A 350 21.33 36.30 -37.77
N CYS A 351 20.21 36.51 -38.44
CA CYS A 351 19.54 35.49 -39.22
C CYS A 351 20.26 35.34 -40.58
N HIS A 352 21.32 34.52 -40.60
CA HIS A 352 22.21 34.33 -41.75
C HIS A 352 21.49 33.92 -43.05
N ASP A 353 20.32 33.26 -42.95
CA ASP A 353 19.53 32.82 -44.11
C ASP A 353 18.60 33.90 -44.70
N CYS A 354 18.57 35.11 -44.13
CA CYS A 354 17.65 36.18 -44.58
C CYS A 354 18.17 37.01 -45.76
N CYS A 355 19.46 36.84 -46.12
CA CYS A 355 20.12 37.68 -47.12
C CYS A 355 20.38 36.97 -48.46
N ASP A 356 20.20 35.66 -48.55
CA ASP A 356 20.47 34.88 -49.77
C ASP A 356 19.18 34.43 -50.46
N ALA A 357 18.35 35.39 -50.85
CA ALA A 357 17.40 35.20 -51.94
C ALA A 357 17.78 36.21 -53.03
N GLU A 358 18.38 35.69 -54.10
CA GLU A 358 18.89 36.43 -55.24
C GLU A 358 17.94 37.56 -55.65
N ALA A 359 18.48 38.78 -55.66
CA ALA A 359 17.90 39.90 -56.36
C ALA A 359 17.78 39.55 -57.85
N GLN A 360 16.59 39.10 -58.28
CA GLN A 360 16.18 39.26 -59.67
C GLN A 360 15.71 40.71 -59.82
N PRO A 361 16.43 41.57 -60.56
CA PRO A 361 15.91 42.87 -60.90
C PRO A 361 14.95 42.64 -62.07
N ASN A 362 13.65 42.70 -61.80
CA ASN A 362 12.61 43.18 -62.72
C ASN A 362 11.22 42.92 -62.12
N GLY A 363 10.54 43.99 -61.70
CA GLY A 363 9.12 43.94 -61.31
C GLY A 363 8.80 44.87 -60.15
N GLU A 364 7.94 45.84 -60.38
CA GLU A 364 7.56 46.93 -59.48
C GLU A 364 6.82 46.43 -58.21
N HIS A 365 7.13 47.06 -57.06
CA HIS A 365 6.56 46.89 -55.71
C HIS A 365 7.07 45.72 -54.83
N ALA A 366 8.37 45.67 -54.55
CA ALA A 366 8.86 45.02 -53.33
C ALA A 366 8.87 46.04 -52.18
N ALA A 367 7.78 46.12 -51.41
CA ALA A 367 7.81 46.79 -50.11
C ALA A 367 8.95 46.18 -49.29
N THR A 368 9.84 47.02 -48.76
CA THR A 368 11.04 46.58 -48.04
C THR A 368 10.60 45.94 -46.73
N PHE A 369 10.52 44.61 -46.69
CA PHE A 369 10.17 43.83 -45.50
C PHE A 369 11.18 44.13 -44.38
N GLN A 370 10.74 44.76 -43.30
CA GLN A 370 11.58 45.12 -42.15
C GLN A 370 11.18 44.29 -40.93
N PRO A 371 11.90 43.19 -40.63
CA PRO A 371 11.55 42.33 -39.50
C PRO A 371 11.85 43.02 -38.17
N CYS A 372 10.84 43.15 -37.32
CA CYS A 372 10.99 43.67 -35.95
C CYS A 372 11.37 42.55 -34.96
N ALA A 373 11.01 41.30 -35.25
CA ALA A 373 11.33 40.14 -34.44
C ALA A 373 11.58 38.90 -35.31
N ALA A 374 12.55 38.09 -34.90
CA ALA A 374 12.86 36.79 -35.51
C ALA A 374 12.71 35.68 -34.47
N TYR A 375 11.97 34.63 -34.81
CA TYR A 375 11.79 33.44 -33.98
C TYR A 375 12.30 32.22 -34.72
N GLN A 376 13.29 31.54 -34.15
CA GLN A 376 13.81 30.31 -34.74
C GLN A 376 13.27 29.09 -34.00
N ARG A 377 12.83 28.09 -34.77
CA ARG A 377 12.52 26.76 -34.26
C ARG A 377 13.82 26.06 -33.85
N VAL A 378 14.01 25.82 -32.55
CA VAL A 378 15.15 25.09 -32.00
C VAL A 378 14.66 23.78 -31.38
N GLN A 379 15.20 22.67 -31.88
CA GLN A 379 14.95 21.34 -31.34
C GLN A 379 15.82 21.11 -30.11
N PHE A 380 15.29 20.41 -29.13
CA PHE A 380 16.03 20.10 -27.90
C PHE A 380 15.63 18.74 -27.36
N LEU A 381 16.54 18.09 -26.65
CA LEU A 381 16.32 16.80 -26.01
C LEU A 381 15.64 16.99 -24.66
N ALA A 382 14.36 16.64 -24.57
CA ALA A 382 13.62 16.74 -23.31
C ALA A 382 13.99 15.61 -22.31
N GLY A 383 14.12 15.98 -21.04
CA GLY A 383 14.38 15.08 -19.91
C GLY A 383 13.17 14.90 -18.99
N MET A 384 13.36 15.11 -17.68
CA MET A 384 12.29 15.12 -16.70
C MET A 384 11.23 16.18 -17.01
N GLU A 385 9.97 15.77 -17.02
CA GLU A 385 8.83 16.65 -17.20
C GLU A 385 8.08 16.86 -15.89
N THR A 386 7.76 18.12 -15.63
CA THR A 386 6.88 18.57 -14.55
C THR A 386 5.75 19.42 -15.16
N PRO A 387 4.62 19.63 -14.45
CA PRO A 387 3.52 20.44 -14.99
C PRO A 387 3.93 21.85 -15.41
N ASP A 388 4.92 22.43 -14.72
CA ASP A 388 5.35 23.81 -14.94
C ASP A 388 6.55 23.90 -15.87
N PHE A 389 7.42 22.88 -15.90
CA PHE A 389 8.71 22.93 -16.60
C PHE A 389 9.17 21.59 -17.16
N VAL A 390 9.97 21.64 -18.22
CA VAL A 390 10.60 20.50 -18.89
C VAL A 390 12.12 20.66 -18.83
N GLU A 391 12.81 19.60 -18.41
CA GLU A 391 14.28 19.53 -18.42
C GLU A 391 14.82 19.53 -19.85
N VAL A 392 15.87 20.31 -20.09
CA VAL A 392 16.64 20.31 -21.34
C VAL A 392 17.95 19.58 -21.11
N LEU A 393 18.15 18.48 -21.82
CA LEU A 393 19.39 17.69 -21.79
C LEU A 393 20.40 18.14 -22.85
N ASP A 394 19.92 18.61 -24.00
CA ASP A 394 20.73 19.02 -25.15
C ASP A 394 19.94 19.97 -26.06
N GLY A 395 20.61 20.90 -26.78
CA GLY A 395 20.02 21.76 -27.81
C GLY A 395 19.65 23.21 -27.43
N LEU A 396 19.53 23.55 -26.14
CA LEU A 396 19.26 24.93 -25.67
C LEU A 396 20.31 25.39 -24.66
N HIS A 397 20.54 26.69 -24.61
CA HIS A 397 21.50 27.32 -23.70
C HIS A 397 20.83 28.16 -22.63
N GLU A 398 21.56 28.38 -21.53
CA GLU A 398 21.12 29.25 -20.44
C GLU A 398 21.01 30.70 -20.91
N GLY A 399 19.87 31.35 -20.60
CA GLY A 399 19.60 32.74 -20.98
C GLY A 399 18.88 32.94 -22.31
N GLU A 400 18.68 31.89 -23.12
CA GLU A 400 17.88 31.97 -24.35
C GLU A 400 16.41 32.32 -24.02
N GLN A 401 15.80 33.19 -24.83
CA GLN A 401 14.41 33.63 -24.66
C GLN A 401 13.48 32.76 -25.50
N VAL A 402 12.62 31.98 -24.83
CA VAL A 402 11.65 31.09 -25.48
C VAL A 402 10.24 31.67 -25.46
N VAL A 403 9.46 31.40 -26.51
CA VAL A 403 8.07 31.84 -26.62
C VAL A 403 7.14 30.92 -25.82
N VAL A 404 6.45 31.48 -24.84
CA VAL A 404 5.42 30.81 -24.02
C VAL A 404 4.04 30.96 -24.66
N THR A 405 3.62 32.21 -24.90
CA THR A 405 2.32 32.56 -25.48
C THR A 405 2.48 32.88 -26.97
N GLY A 406 1.63 32.34 -27.84
CA GLY A 406 1.75 32.47 -29.31
C GLY A 406 2.51 31.34 -30.01
N ARG A 407 3.07 30.37 -29.26
CA ARG A 407 3.85 29.25 -29.81
C ARG A 407 3.09 28.38 -30.82
N HIS A 408 1.79 28.18 -30.63
CA HIS A 408 0.96 27.36 -31.53
C HIS A 408 0.73 28.05 -32.87
N GLN A 409 0.51 29.37 -32.87
CA GLN A 409 0.37 30.17 -34.08
C GLN A 409 1.68 30.19 -34.89
N LEU A 410 2.83 30.33 -34.22
CA LEU A 410 4.14 30.18 -34.87
C LEU A 410 4.36 28.77 -35.43
N ALA A 411 3.92 27.73 -34.71
CA ALA A 411 4.04 26.33 -35.16
C ALA A 411 3.19 26.00 -36.39
N VAL A 412 2.10 26.72 -36.63
CA VAL A 412 1.27 26.57 -37.85
C VAL A 412 2.00 27.13 -39.07
N LEU A 413 2.73 28.24 -38.90
CA LEU A 413 3.40 28.96 -39.99
C LEU A 413 4.67 28.26 -40.49
N VAL A 414 5.37 27.53 -39.62
CA VAL A 414 6.60 26.81 -40.01
C VAL A 414 6.23 25.45 -40.61
N PRO A 415 6.69 25.13 -41.84
CA PRO A 415 6.43 23.84 -42.44
C PRO A 415 7.10 22.70 -41.62
N PRO A 416 6.53 21.48 -41.68
CA PRO A 416 7.18 20.29 -41.13
C PRO A 416 8.57 20.09 -41.76
N LEU A 417 9.49 19.47 -41.03
CA LEU A 417 10.83 19.18 -41.55
C LEU A 417 10.76 18.32 -42.82
N GLY A 418 11.62 18.63 -43.80
CA GLY A 418 11.80 17.80 -45.00
C GLY A 418 11.17 18.33 -46.29
N GLY A 419 10.55 19.51 -46.30
CA GLY A 419 10.09 20.16 -47.54
C GLY A 419 9.06 19.34 -48.34
N GLY A 420 8.24 18.54 -47.64
CA GLY A 420 7.27 17.61 -48.23
C GLY A 420 7.68 16.14 -48.18
N GLU A 421 8.96 15.84 -47.89
CA GLU A 421 9.44 14.48 -47.62
C GLU A 421 9.35 14.13 -46.13
N PHE A 422 8.95 12.90 -45.79
CA PHE A 422 8.75 12.46 -44.41
C PHE A 422 10.10 12.15 -43.72
N ARG A 423 10.75 13.19 -43.18
CA ARG A 423 12.04 13.13 -42.47
C ARG A 423 11.90 13.50 -41.00
N ILE A 424 12.77 12.94 -40.17
CA ILE A 424 12.78 13.16 -38.71
C ILE A 424 14.15 13.68 -38.31
N SER A 425 14.22 14.60 -37.34
CA SER A 425 15.50 15.12 -36.87
C SER A 425 16.31 14.08 -36.09
N PRO A 426 17.66 14.14 -36.13
CA PRO A 426 18.51 13.25 -35.34
C PRO A 426 18.25 13.34 -33.82
N LEU A 427 17.89 14.54 -33.32
CA LEU A 427 17.53 14.75 -31.92
C LEU A 427 16.18 14.11 -31.59
N ALA A 428 15.17 14.25 -32.45
CA ALA A 428 13.87 13.60 -32.26
C ALA A 428 14.00 12.07 -32.28
N ARG A 429 14.85 11.51 -33.14
CA ARG A 429 15.14 10.06 -33.16
C ARG A 429 15.76 9.57 -31.84
N LYS A 430 16.71 10.34 -31.29
CA LYS A 430 17.36 10.04 -30.01
C LYS A 430 16.40 10.22 -28.81
N GLN A 431 15.54 11.22 -28.84
CA GLN A 431 14.55 11.51 -27.79
C GLN A 431 13.43 10.47 -27.74
N SER A 432 12.91 10.11 -28.90
CA SER A 432 11.80 9.17 -29.03
C SER A 432 12.21 7.71 -28.83
N GLY A 433 13.51 7.41 -28.88
CA GLY A 433 13.99 6.03 -28.88
C GLY A 433 13.41 5.26 -30.08
N LEU A 434 13.35 5.91 -31.25
CA LEU A 434 12.82 5.32 -32.46
C LEU A 434 13.71 4.15 -32.89
N CYS A 435 13.21 2.93 -32.68
CA CYS A 435 13.84 1.69 -33.06
C CYS A 435 13.23 1.23 -34.39
N VAL A 436 14.11 0.83 -35.30
CA VAL A 436 13.74 0.18 -36.54
C VAL A 436 14.22 -1.26 -36.47
N GLU A 437 13.38 -2.20 -36.89
CA GLU A 437 13.75 -3.61 -36.98
C GLU A 437 13.51 -4.12 -38.40
N PRO A 438 14.41 -4.97 -38.92
CA PRO A 438 14.21 -5.59 -40.22
C PRO A 438 13.06 -6.61 -40.17
N ALA A 439 12.19 -6.58 -41.18
CA ALA A 439 11.19 -7.62 -41.40
C ALA A 439 11.91 -8.97 -41.56
N SER A 440 11.67 -9.89 -40.62
CA SER A 440 12.41 -11.15 -40.53
C SER A 440 11.47 -12.34 -40.38
N PHE A 441 11.97 -13.53 -40.70
CA PHE A 441 11.20 -14.75 -40.52
C PHE A 441 11.16 -15.11 -39.03
N GLN A 442 10.01 -14.91 -38.40
CA GLN A 442 9.79 -15.18 -36.98
C GLN A 442 8.75 -16.27 -36.78
N LEU A 443 8.84 -16.94 -35.62
CA LEU A 443 7.86 -17.92 -35.20
C LEU A 443 6.65 -17.20 -34.59
N VAL A 444 5.56 -17.05 -35.36
CA VAL A 444 4.34 -16.40 -34.88
C VAL A 444 3.42 -17.45 -34.25
N SER A 445 3.64 -17.74 -32.96
CA SER A 445 2.76 -18.62 -32.17
C SER A 445 1.57 -17.83 -31.62
N PRO A 446 0.33 -18.34 -31.65
CA PRO A 446 -0.82 -17.62 -31.11
C PRO A 446 -0.68 -17.40 -29.60
N THR A 447 -1.15 -16.26 -29.12
CA THR A 447 -1.05 -15.86 -27.71
C THR A 447 -2.40 -15.51 -27.14
N VAL A 448 -2.56 -15.69 -25.83
CA VAL A 448 -3.79 -15.36 -25.10
C VAL A 448 -3.47 -14.38 -23.99
N SER A 449 -4.24 -13.30 -23.92
CA SER A 449 -4.12 -12.30 -22.85
C SER A 449 -5.14 -12.57 -21.76
N LEU A 450 -4.66 -12.68 -20.52
CA LEU A 450 -5.43 -12.98 -19.34
C LEU A 450 -5.31 -11.85 -18.32
N GLU A 451 -6.41 -11.51 -17.66
CA GLU A 451 -6.37 -10.62 -16.50
C GLU A 451 -5.67 -11.33 -15.35
N ALA A 452 -4.65 -10.68 -14.80
CA ALA A 452 -3.79 -11.28 -13.82
C ALA A 452 -3.45 -10.33 -12.66
N ARG A 453 -3.12 -10.92 -11.52
CA ARG A 453 -2.73 -10.21 -10.32
C ARG A 453 -1.54 -10.88 -9.65
N ILE A 454 -0.67 -10.08 -9.05
CA ILE A 454 0.48 -10.58 -8.29
C ILE A 454 0.00 -11.02 -6.90
N THR A 455 0.38 -12.24 -6.51
CA THR A 455 0.09 -12.81 -5.19
C THR A 455 1.32 -13.56 -4.68
N PRO A 456 1.63 -13.52 -3.38
CA PRO A 456 2.64 -14.42 -2.84
C PRO A 456 2.17 -15.88 -2.98
N ALA A 457 3.10 -16.82 -3.10
CA ALA A 457 2.77 -18.23 -3.10
C ALA A 457 1.96 -18.59 -1.82
N PRO A 458 1.01 -19.53 -1.86
CA PRO A 458 0.20 -19.89 -0.68
C PRO A 458 1.04 -20.33 0.53
N THR A 459 2.14 -21.07 0.30
CA THR A 459 3.12 -21.47 1.33
C THR A 459 3.96 -20.30 1.84
N ALA A 460 4.02 -19.22 1.06
CA ALA A 460 4.75 -18.02 1.38
C ALA A 460 3.87 -16.98 2.09
N ARG A 461 2.57 -17.22 2.31
CA ARG A 461 1.79 -16.44 3.29
C ARG A 461 1.87 -17.09 4.65
N GLN A 462 2.14 -16.32 5.69
CA GLN A 462 2.17 -16.85 7.04
C GLN A 462 1.53 -15.87 8.01
N ALA A 463 0.41 -16.32 8.57
CA ALA A 463 -0.19 -15.73 9.74
C ALA A 463 0.72 -15.95 10.95
N VAL A 464 0.93 -14.90 11.74
CA VAL A 464 1.59 -15.00 13.03
C VAL A 464 0.57 -15.56 14.01
N ASN A 465 0.70 -16.84 14.35
CA ASN A 465 -0.25 -17.51 15.25
C ASN A 465 0.03 -17.14 16.72
N LEU A 466 -1.04 -16.99 17.49
CA LEU A 466 -0.99 -16.80 18.93
C LEU A 466 -0.92 -18.16 19.65
N PRO A 467 0.10 -18.42 20.49
CA PRO A 467 0.18 -19.67 21.23
C PRO A 467 -0.81 -19.71 22.40
N LEU A 468 -1.14 -18.56 22.98
CA LEU A 468 -2.08 -18.40 24.09
C LEU A 468 -2.92 -17.13 23.87
N ALA A 469 -4.14 -17.13 24.39
CA ALA A 469 -4.98 -15.94 24.36
C ALA A 469 -4.47 -14.87 25.33
N GLY A 470 -4.69 -13.60 25.01
CA GLY A 470 -4.26 -12.51 25.86
C GLY A 470 -4.60 -11.12 25.33
N LYS A 471 -4.44 -10.11 26.18
CA LYS A 471 -4.57 -8.71 25.75
C LYS A 471 -3.25 -8.19 25.22
N LEU A 472 -3.28 -7.44 24.13
CA LEU A 472 -2.10 -6.78 23.60
C LEU A 472 -1.58 -5.76 24.62
N HIS A 473 -0.45 -6.02 25.26
CA HIS A 473 0.14 -5.09 26.22
C HIS A 473 0.88 -3.97 25.51
N ARG A 474 1.68 -4.33 24.49
CA ARG A 474 2.47 -3.40 23.71
C ARG A 474 2.80 -3.97 22.34
N LEU A 475 2.88 -3.11 21.34
CA LEU A 475 3.40 -3.44 20.02
C LEU A 475 4.87 -2.92 19.96
N LEU A 476 5.81 -3.78 19.54
CA LEU A 476 7.25 -3.49 19.62
C LEU A 476 7.86 -3.08 18.27
N VAL A 477 7.15 -3.33 17.16
CA VAL A 477 7.60 -3.03 15.81
C VAL A 477 6.63 -2.08 15.14
N ALA A 478 7.11 -0.95 14.64
CA ALA A 478 6.27 -0.05 13.85
C ALA A 478 5.74 -0.77 12.60
N THR A 479 4.41 -0.84 12.46
CA THR A 479 3.74 -1.45 11.31
C THR A 479 3.24 -0.39 10.34
N PRO A 480 3.38 -0.60 9.01
CA PRO A 480 4.12 -1.68 8.32
C PRO A 480 5.65 -1.57 8.43
N GLY A 481 6.35 -2.70 8.34
CA GLY A 481 7.81 -2.71 8.24
C GLY A 481 8.43 -4.11 8.10
N PRO A 482 9.71 -4.21 7.72
CA PRO A 482 10.42 -5.49 7.65
C PRO A 482 10.70 -6.03 9.06
N VAL A 483 10.60 -7.35 9.22
CA VAL A 483 10.97 -8.06 10.45
C VAL A 483 11.88 -9.24 10.14
N ARG A 484 12.76 -9.56 11.10
CA ARG A 484 13.64 -10.73 11.05
C ARG A 484 13.07 -11.91 11.84
N ALA A 485 13.41 -13.13 11.45
CA ALA A 485 13.09 -14.34 12.18
C ALA A 485 13.53 -14.23 13.65
N GLY A 486 12.61 -14.54 14.58
CA GLY A 486 12.83 -14.44 16.02
C GLY A 486 12.71 -13.04 16.62
N GLN A 487 12.60 -11.99 15.80
CA GLN A 487 12.41 -10.61 16.28
C GLN A 487 11.08 -10.50 17.05
N PRO A 488 11.06 -9.88 18.24
CA PRO A 488 9.83 -9.67 18.99
C PRO A 488 8.94 -8.64 18.28
N ILE A 489 7.68 -9.01 18.02
CA ILE A 489 6.69 -8.19 17.32
C ILE A 489 5.78 -7.46 18.31
N ALA A 490 5.29 -8.20 19.31
CA ALA A 490 4.30 -7.73 20.27
C ALA A 490 4.44 -8.43 21.61
N GLU A 491 3.94 -7.77 22.65
CA GLU A 491 3.84 -8.29 24.01
C GLU A 491 2.37 -8.44 24.37
N LEU A 492 2.02 -9.62 24.85
CA LEU A 492 0.64 -10.00 25.20
C LEU A 492 0.59 -10.30 26.69
N ALA A 493 -0.29 -9.64 27.42
CA ALA A 493 -0.61 -10.01 28.78
C ALA A 493 -1.61 -11.20 28.74
N SER A 494 -1.15 -12.38 29.15
CA SER A 494 -1.92 -13.63 29.05
C SER A 494 -2.20 -14.22 30.43
N LEU A 495 -3.48 -14.37 30.75
CA LEU A 495 -3.92 -15.01 31.99
C LEU A 495 -3.71 -16.53 31.94
N GLU A 496 -3.81 -17.14 30.76
CA GLU A 496 -3.50 -18.56 30.56
C GLU A 496 -2.03 -18.87 30.85
N LEU A 497 -1.11 -17.99 30.42
CA LEU A 497 0.32 -18.14 30.74
C LEU A 497 0.56 -18.09 32.26
N GLN A 498 -0.13 -17.21 32.97
CA GLN A 498 -0.04 -17.12 34.42
C GLN A 498 -0.62 -18.39 35.09
N GLN A 499 -1.74 -18.91 34.60
CA GLN A 499 -2.32 -20.17 35.11
C GLN A 499 -1.38 -21.36 34.91
N TRP A 500 -0.66 -21.43 33.78
CA TRP A 500 0.34 -22.48 33.53
C TRP A 500 1.53 -22.37 34.48
N GLN A 501 2.01 -21.14 34.74
CA GLN A 501 3.06 -20.86 35.71
C GLN A 501 2.66 -21.29 37.13
N LEU A 502 1.43 -20.97 37.54
CA LEU A 502 0.89 -21.36 38.85
C LEU A 502 0.72 -22.88 38.97
N SER A 503 0.24 -23.54 37.91
CA SER A 503 0.10 -24.99 37.87
C SER A 503 1.45 -25.70 37.97
N TRP A 504 2.48 -25.17 37.30
CA TRP A 504 3.85 -25.65 37.44
C TRP A 504 4.38 -25.46 38.86
N LEU A 505 4.24 -24.25 39.43
CA LEU A 505 4.71 -23.92 40.77
C LEU A 505 4.06 -24.84 41.82
N GLN A 506 2.74 -25.07 41.71
CA GLN A 506 2.02 -25.98 42.58
C GLN A 506 2.57 -27.41 42.50
N ALA A 507 2.82 -27.91 41.28
CA ALA A 507 3.36 -29.25 41.07
C ALA A 507 4.81 -29.39 41.56
N GLU A 508 5.65 -28.37 41.38
CA GLU A 508 7.03 -28.36 41.84
C GLU A 508 7.11 -28.35 43.38
N LEU A 509 6.28 -27.53 44.04
CA LEU A 509 6.20 -27.48 45.50
C LEU A 509 5.65 -28.77 46.09
N SER A 510 4.64 -29.38 45.46
CA SER A 510 4.10 -30.67 45.89
C SER A 510 5.11 -31.81 45.70
N ALA A 511 5.87 -31.82 44.60
CA ALA A 511 6.95 -32.79 44.38
C ALA A 511 8.05 -32.65 45.45
N HIS A 512 8.42 -31.42 45.80
CA HIS A 512 9.39 -31.17 46.86
C HIS A 512 8.90 -31.68 48.22
N ALA A 513 7.64 -31.38 48.59
CA ALA A 513 7.04 -31.86 49.84
C ALA A 513 6.94 -33.40 49.90
N ALA A 514 6.55 -34.04 48.78
CA ALA A 514 6.49 -35.49 48.68
C ALA A 514 7.89 -36.14 48.83
N ARG A 515 8.93 -35.54 48.23
CA ARG A 515 10.31 -36.00 48.34
C ARG A 515 10.86 -35.92 49.76
N GLU A 516 10.59 -34.82 50.47
CA GLU A 516 10.97 -34.68 51.88
C GLU A 516 10.26 -35.71 52.76
N THR A 517 8.98 -35.98 52.49
CA THR A 517 8.21 -37.01 53.20
C THR A 517 8.78 -38.41 52.97
N LEU A 518 9.08 -38.75 51.72
CA LEU A 518 9.68 -40.04 51.35
C LEU A 518 11.09 -40.21 51.97
N LYS A 519 11.90 -39.14 51.99
CA LYS A 519 13.20 -39.14 52.66
C LYS A 519 13.04 -39.42 54.16
N GLY A 520 12.09 -38.76 54.81
CA GLY A 520 11.76 -39.01 56.22
C GLY A 520 11.31 -40.45 56.48
N TYR A 521 10.54 -41.07 55.58
CA TYR A 521 10.17 -42.48 55.69
C TYR A 521 11.36 -43.44 55.50
N ARG A 522 12.29 -43.12 54.59
CA ARG A 522 13.52 -43.91 54.40
C ARG A 522 14.44 -43.85 55.63
N GLU A 523 14.57 -42.68 56.25
CA GLU A 523 15.31 -42.51 57.50
C GLU A 523 14.67 -43.32 58.65
N LEU A 524 13.34 -43.36 58.72
CA LEU A 524 12.62 -44.17 59.71
C LEU A 524 12.87 -45.67 59.54
N LEU A 525 12.82 -46.18 58.32
CA LEU A 525 13.15 -47.58 58.02
C LEU A 525 14.59 -47.91 58.43
N ALA A 526 15.54 -47.03 58.13
CA ALA A 526 16.94 -47.20 58.49
C ALA A 526 17.16 -47.25 60.02
N SER A 527 16.32 -46.53 60.79
CA SER A 527 16.34 -46.55 62.26
C SER A 527 15.65 -47.77 62.89
N GLY A 528 15.10 -48.69 62.08
CA GLY A 528 14.43 -49.91 62.55
C GLY A 528 12.95 -49.76 62.90
N ALA A 529 12.31 -48.63 62.55
CA ALA A 529 10.89 -48.43 62.78
C ALA A 529 10.03 -49.18 61.74
N PRO A 530 9.00 -49.94 62.14
CA PRO A 530 8.15 -50.67 61.20
C PRO A 530 7.24 -49.70 60.43
N LEU A 531 7.35 -49.72 59.09
CA LEU A 531 6.47 -48.98 58.17
C LEU A 531 5.83 -49.97 57.19
N PRO A 532 4.49 -49.91 56.96
CA PRO A 532 3.84 -50.77 55.98
C PRO A 532 4.36 -50.50 54.56
N GLU A 533 4.59 -51.55 53.78
CA GLU A 533 5.07 -51.43 52.39
C GLU A 533 4.13 -50.57 51.52
N GLN A 534 2.82 -50.63 51.78
CA GLN A 534 1.81 -49.82 51.10
C GLN A 534 2.03 -48.32 51.28
N VAL A 535 2.47 -47.88 52.46
CA VAL A 535 2.69 -46.45 52.77
C VAL A 535 3.91 -45.92 52.01
N ILE A 536 4.96 -46.72 51.92
CA ILE A 536 6.18 -46.37 51.17
C ILE A 536 5.86 -46.32 49.68
N ARG A 537 5.20 -47.35 49.13
CA ARG A 537 4.80 -47.35 47.72
C ARG A 537 3.87 -46.19 47.37
N ALA A 538 2.94 -45.84 48.25
CA ALA A 538 2.07 -44.68 48.05
C ALA A 538 2.88 -43.37 48.04
N ALA A 539 3.86 -43.21 48.94
CA ALA A 539 4.73 -42.03 48.96
C ALA A 539 5.64 -41.95 47.73
N GLU A 540 6.18 -43.08 47.25
CA GLU A 540 6.95 -43.15 46.01
C GLU A 540 6.11 -42.79 44.79
N LEU A 541 4.88 -43.32 44.70
CA LEU A 541 3.95 -42.97 43.62
C LEU A 541 3.56 -41.48 43.68
N ALA A 542 3.35 -40.93 44.87
CA ALA A 542 3.03 -39.52 45.06
C ALA A 542 4.20 -38.61 44.61
N GLU A 543 5.44 -38.95 44.97
CA GLU A 543 6.63 -38.21 44.52
C GLU A 543 6.81 -38.29 43.00
N GLN A 544 6.71 -39.50 42.43
CA GLN A 544 6.85 -39.71 40.99
C GLN A 544 5.76 -38.98 40.20
N SER A 545 4.50 -39.08 40.64
CA SER A 545 3.39 -38.41 39.95
C SER A 545 3.49 -36.89 40.03
N ALA A 546 3.86 -36.32 41.17
CA ALA A 546 4.08 -34.89 41.32
C ALA A 546 5.26 -34.41 40.46
N GLN A 547 6.37 -35.17 40.43
CA GLN A 547 7.53 -34.86 39.60
C GLN A 547 7.20 -34.88 38.11
N ILE A 548 6.48 -35.92 37.63
CA ILE A 548 6.03 -36.01 36.23
C ILE A 548 5.15 -34.81 35.86
N LEU A 549 4.23 -34.41 36.75
CA LEU A 549 3.38 -33.24 36.52
C LEU A 549 4.21 -31.95 36.43
N ALA A 550 5.16 -31.75 37.35
CA ALA A 550 6.06 -30.60 37.34
C ALA A 550 6.89 -30.55 36.05
N ASP A 551 7.49 -31.66 35.64
CA ASP A 551 8.27 -31.75 34.41
C ASP A 551 7.40 -31.53 33.16
N SER A 552 6.16 -32.03 33.16
CA SER A 552 5.23 -31.82 32.04
C SER A 552 4.89 -30.34 31.85
N TRP A 553 4.63 -29.61 32.94
CA TRP A 553 4.36 -28.18 32.88
C TRP A 553 5.61 -27.37 32.54
N LYS A 554 6.77 -27.74 33.09
CA LYS A 554 8.06 -27.12 32.77
C LYS A 554 8.36 -27.21 31.28
N ASN A 555 8.13 -28.37 30.67
CA ASN A 555 8.32 -28.56 29.23
C ASN A 555 7.35 -27.69 28.42
N ARG A 556 6.07 -27.57 28.81
CA ARG A 556 5.12 -26.65 28.15
C ARG A 556 5.56 -25.18 28.25
N LEU A 557 5.96 -24.73 29.44
CA LEU A 557 6.39 -23.35 29.69
C LEU A 557 7.66 -22.97 28.90
N THR A 558 8.60 -23.90 28.77
CA THR A 558 9.85 -23.68 28.03
C THR A 558 9.69 -23.82 26.52
N GLN A 559 8.95 -24.83 26.04
CA GLN A 559 8.81 -25.09 24.59
C GLN A 559 7.74 -24.23 23.90
N LEU A 560 6.60 -23.97 24.56
CA LEU A 560 5.47 -23.28 23.94
C LEU A 560 5.40 -21.80 24.31
N ALA A 561 5.69 -21.45 25.58
CA ALA A 561 5.68 -20.06 26.04
C ALA A 561 7.05 -19.37 25.96
N GLY A 562 8.14 -20.13 25.78
CA GLY A 562 9.49 -19.59 25.62
C GLY A 562 10.10 -18.98 26.89
N LEU A 563 9.66 -19.40 28.08
CA LEU A 563 10.21 -18.93 29.35
C LEU A 563 11.64 -19.43 29.58
N THR A 564 12.51 -18.56 30.08
CA THR A 564 13.90 -18.93 30.38
C THR A 564 14.01 -19.69 31.70
N PRO A 565 15.06 -20.52 31.89
CA PRO A 565 15.31 -21.17 33.19
C PRO A 565 15.42 -20.17 34.35
N THR A 566 15.98 -18.99 34.09
CA THR A 566 16.11 -17.90 35.09
C THR A 566 14.76 -17.33 35.51
N GLN A 567 13.78 -17.24 34.60
CA GLN A 567 12.43 -16.80 34.92
C GLN A 567 11.67 -17.85 35.75
N LEU A 568 11.88 -19.13 35.45
CA LEU A 568 11.32 -20.23 36.25
C LEU A 568 11.92 -20.28 37.67
N GLU A 569 13.23 -20.03 37.80
CA GLU A 569 13.89 -19.91 39.10
C GLU A 569 13.38 -18.70 39.89
N ALA A 570 13.19 -17.55 39.24
CA ALA A 570 12.60 -16.37 39.87
C ALA A 570 11.17 -16.64 40.36
N LEU A 571 10.35 -17.36 39.58
CA LEU A 571 9.02 -17.77 40.01
C LEU A 571 9.07 -18.70 41.23
N ARG A 572 10.00 -19.66 41.26
CA ARG A 572 10.15 -20.59 42.39
C ARG A 572 10.67 -19.92 43.66
N GLN A 573 11.60 -18.98 43.56
CA GLN A 573 12.25 -18.35 44.73
C GLN A 573 11.56 -17.07 45.19
N LYS A 574 11.14 -16.22 44.25
CA LYS A 574 10.59 -14.88 44.51
C LYS A 574 9.07 -14.81 44.34
N HIS A 575 8.44 -15.86 43.79
CA HIS A 575 7.00 -15.89 43.49
C HIS A 575 6.56 -14.80 42.49
N GLU A 576 7.46 -14.38 41.62
CA GLU A 576 7.20 -13.38 40.58
C GLU A 576 6.66 -14.08 39.32
N LEU A 577 5.38 -13.87 39.00
CA LEU A 577 4.77 -14.34 37.75
C LEU A 577 5.25 -13.47 36.58
N ALA A 578 5.56 -14.08 35.44
CA ALA A 578 5.76 -13.38 34.18
C ALA A 578 4.38 -13.11 33.53
N PRO A 579 3.87 -11.87 33.52
CA PRO A 579 2.54 -11.60 32.97
C PRO A 579 2.54 -11.47 31.44
N ILE A 580 3.71 -11.25 30.84
CA ILE A 580 3.88 -10.91 29.44
C ILE A 580 4.42 -12.11 28.65
N LEU A 581 3.72 -12.45 27.58
CA LEU A 581 4.12 -13.35 26.52
C LEU A 581 4.66 -12.52 25.35
N THR A 582 5.89 -12.78 24.92
CA THR A 582 6.48 -12.10 23.75
C THR A 582 6.17 -12.88 22.47
N LEU A 583 5.39 -12.29 21.58
CA LEU A 583 5.14 -12.80 20.25
C LEU A 583 6.33 -12.50 19.34
N ARG A 584 6.89 -13.52 18.68
CA ARG A 584 8.06 -13.40 17.80
C ARG A 584 7.73 -13.75 16.37
N ALA A 585 8.43 -13.12 15.43
CA ALA A 585 8.30 -13.44 14.01
C ALA A 585 8.79 -14.87 13.73
N PRO A 586 7.99 -15.76 13.12
CA PRO A 586 8.42 -17.12 12.79
C PRO A 586 9.50 -17.17 11.71
N ARG A 587 9.61 -16.13 10.86
CA ARG A 587 10.59 -16.02 9.77
C ARG A 587 10.80 -14.56 9.36
N ASP A 588 11.76 -14.34 8.48
CA ASP A 588 11.95 -13.04 7.82
C ASP A 588 10.75 -12.71 6.93
N GLY A 589 10.28 -11.45 6.97
CA GLY A 589 9.14 -11.02 6.16
C GLY A 589 8.80 -9.54 6.33
N TRP A 590 7.79 -9.10 5.60
CA TRP A 590 7.20 -7.77 5.74
C TRP A 590 5.93 -7.86 6.57
N LEU A 591 5.91 -7.17 7.71
CA LEU A 591 4.78 -7.13 8.64
C LEU A 591 3.72 -6.17 8.09
N ILE A 592 2.57 -6.72 7.69
CA ILE A 592 1.42 -5.90 7.29
C ILE A 592 0.77 -5.31 8.55
N PRO A 593 0.33 -4.03 8.52
CA PRO A 593 -0.44 -3.46 9.61
C PRO A 593 -1.78 -4.16 9.72
N THR A 594 -2.02 -4.71 10.89
CA THR A 594 -3.34 -5.13 11.34
C THR A 594 -3.89 -4.01 12.22
N ASP A 595 -5.19 -3.73 12.16
CA ASP A 595 -5.88 -2.75 13.01
C ASP A 595 -5.93 -3.23 14.48
N LEU A 596 -4.76 -3.34 15.11
CA LEU A 596 -4.58 -3.72 16.50
C LEU A 596 -4.54 -2.48 17.39
N ALA A 597 -5.19 -2.57 18.55
CA ALA A 597 -5.12 -1.57 19.61
C ALA A 597 -4.53 -2.17 20.88
N VAL A 598 -3.75 -1.39 21.63
CA VAL A 598 -3.25 -1.81 22.95
C VAL A 598 -4.44 -2.12 23.87
N GLY A 599 -4.39 -3.18 24.66
CA GLY A 599 -5.49 -3.64 25.52
C GLY A 599 -6.59 -4.43 24.79
N GLN A 600 -6.54 -4.53 23.46
CA GLN A 600 -7.41 -5.46 22.71
C GLN A 600 -7.12 -6.90 23.12
N PHE A 601 -8.18 -7.65 23.42
CA PHE A 601 -8.09 -9.08 23.64
C PHE A 601 -7.99 -9.82 22.31
N LEU A 602 -7.05 -10.75 22.22
CA LEU A 602 -6.84 -11.60 21.06
C LEU A 602 -7.02 -13.06 21.45
N SER A 603 -7.84 -13.77 20.68
CA SER A 603 -8.14 -15.18 20.89
C SER A 603 -7.20 -16.09 20.10
N VAL A 604 -7.03 -17.33 20.56
CA VAL A 604 -6.30 -18.36 19.79
C VAL A 604 -7.01 -18.58 18.45
N GLY A 605 -6.25 -18.57 17.35
CA GLY A 605 -6.78 -18.66 15.99
C GLY A 605 -6.94 -17.31 15.29
N GLU A 606 -6.99 -16.20 16.03
CA GLU A 606 -6.85 -14.87 15.43
C GLU A 606 -5.38 -14.62 15.10
N SER A 607 -5.15 -13.98 13.95
CA SER A 607 -3.80 -13.64 13.48
C SER A 607 -3.54 -12.15 13.74
N PRO A 608 -2.78 -11.76 14.77
CA PRO A 608 -2.45 -10.37 15.04
C PRO A 608 -1.65 -9.73 13.91
N ALA A 609 -0.91 -10.52 13.12
CA ALA A 609 -0.16 -10.01 11.99
C ALA A 609 0.00 -11.04 10.89
N GLU A 610 0.19 -10.54 9.67
CA GLU A 610 0.52 -11.34 8.51
C GLU A 610 1.91 -10.94 7.98
N LEU A 611 2.73 -11.94 7.67
CA LEU A 611 4.05 -11.76 7.11
C LEU A 611 4.05 -12.07 5.62
N LEU A 612 4.28 -11.04 4.81
CA LEU A 612 4.55 -11.20 3.39
C LEU A 612 6.00 -11.62 3.15
N PRO A 613 6.24 -12.49 2.15
CA PRO A 613 7.59 -12.88 1.79
C PRO A 613 8.28 -11.75 1.01
N GLN A 614 9.62 -11.66 1.12
CA GLN A 614 10.39 -10.71 0.32
C GLN A 614 10.63 -11.22 -1.13
N ARG A 615 10.48 -12.53 -1.37
CA ARG A 615 10.71 -13.21 -2.66
C ARG A 615 9.62 -14.26 -2.92
N GLY A 616 9.56 -14.79 -4.14
CA GLY A 616 8.61 -15.86 -4.50
C GLY A 616 7.21 -15.33 -4.85
N TRP A 617 7.15 -14.16 -5.47
CA TRP A 617 5.92 -13.62 -6.05
C TRP A 617 5.46 -14.50 -7.22
N GLN A 618 4.18 -14.86 -7.21
CA GLN A 618 3.52 -15.58 -8.31
C GLN A 618 2.44 -14.70 -8.92
N ILE A 619 2.11 -14.96 -10.17
CA ILE A 619 1.03 -14.30 -10.89
C ILE A 619 -0.14 -15.25 -10.93
N ARG A 620 -1.29 -14.81 -10.42
CA ARG A 620 -2.56 -15.51 -10.53
C ARG A 620 -3.38 -14.87 -11.65
N ALA A 621 -3.57 -15.61 -12.74
CA ALA A 621 -4.36 -15.19 -13.90
C ALA A 621 -5.70 -15.94 -13.94
N ARG A 622 -6.79 -15.23 -14.24
CA ARG A 622 -8.10 -15.85 -14.45
C ARG A 622 -8.18 -16.37 -15.88
N VAL A 623 -8.51 -17.65 -16.05
CA VAL A 623 -8.62 -18.29 -17.37
C VAL A 623 -10.09 -18.53 -17.71
N PRO A 624 -10.61 -17.91 -18.78
CA PRO A 624 -11.94 -18.24 -19.31
C PRO A 624 -12.02 -19.69 -19.83
N ASP A 625 -13.19 -20.32 -19.73
CA ASP A 625 -13.40 -21.72 -20.13
C ASP A 625 -12.94 -22.09 -21.55
N PRO A 626 -13.18 -21.29 -22.61
CA PRO A 626 -12.75 -21.63 -23.96
C PRO A 626 -11.22 -21.74 -24.10
N LEU A 627 -10.48 -21.08 -23.22
CA LEU A 627 -9.03 -20.95 -23.27
C LEU A 627 -8.32 -21.97 -22.38
N TRP A 628 -9.04 -22.67 -21.50
CA TRP A 628 -8.48 -23.59 -20.51
C TRP A 628 -7.69 -24.74 -21.14
N GLY A 629 -8.24 -25.38 -22.18
CA GLY A 629 -7.61 -26.52 -22.85
C GLY A 629 -6.43 -26.15 -23.76
N LEU A 630 -6.22 -24.86 -24.02
CA LEU A 630 -5.15 -24.37 -24.89
C LEU A 630 -3.86 -24.06 -24.13
N ILE A 631 -3.96 -23.79 -22.82
CA ILE A 631 -2.82 -23.42 -21.97
C ILE A 631 -2.23 -24.68 -21.34
N GLN A 632 -0.89 -24.81 -21.38
CA GLN A 632 -0.17 -25.93 -20.78
C GLN A 632 0.77 -25.46 -19.67
N PRO A 633 0.96 -26.26 -18.59
CA PRO A 633 2.05 -26.03 -17.65
C PRO A 633 3.41 -26.01 -18.36
N GLY A 634 4.28 -25.09 -17.98
CA GLY A 634 5.57 -24.84 -18.62
C GLY A 634 5.54 -23.80 -19.75
N ALA A 635 4.37 -23.35 -20.20
CA ALA A 635 4.26 -22.32 -21.22
C ALA A 635 4.94 -21.01 -20.79
N VAL A 636 5.60 -20.37 -21.75
CA VAL A 636 6.22 -19.05 -21.55
C VAL A 636 5.12 -18.00 -21.54
N ALA A 637 5.21 -17.08 -20.58
CA ALA A 637 4.26 -15.99 -20.42
C ALA A 637 4.99 -14.66 -20.19
N ARG A 638 4.29 -13.57 -20.47
CA ARG A 638 4.75 -12.19 -20.30
C ARG A 638 3.72 -11.43 -19.48
N PHE A 639 4.15 -10.83 -18.37
CA PHE A 639 3.29 -10.03 -17.53
C PHE A 639 3.55 -8.54 -17.74
N ARG A 640 2.49 -7.80 -18.07
CA ARG A 640 2.51 -6.36 -18.24
C ARG A 640 1.72 -5.72 -17.08
N PRO A 641 2.38 -5.06 -16.11
CA PRO A 641 1.69 -4.43 -14.99
C PRO A 641 0.90 -3.20 -15.46
N ALA A 642 -0.18 -2.85 -14.75
CA ALA A 642 -1.07 -1.75 -15.15
C ALA A 642 -0.40 -0.35 -15.14
N TRP A 643 0.70 -0.19 -14.42
CA TRP A 643 1.31 1.11 -14.10
C TRP A 643 2.30 1.66 -15.12
N SER A 644 2.70 0.88 -16.13
CA SER A 644 3.63 1.37 -17.15
C SER A 644 3.58 0.50 -18.39
N GLY A 645 3.67 1.13 -19.57
CA GLY A 645 3.78 0.41 -20.83
C GLY A 645 5.05 -0.45 -20.96
N GLN A 646 5.99 -0.33 -20.02
CA GLN A 646 7.17 -1.16 -19.81
C GLN A 646 7.62 -0.99 -18.35
N PRO A 647 8.11 -2.02 -17.65
CA PRO A 647 8.67 -3.27 -18.18
C PRO A 647 7.64 -4.40 -18.37
N VAL A 648 7.88 -5.25 -19.37
CA VAL A 648 7.22 -6.55 -19.53
C VAL A 648 8.09 -7.59 -18.82
N TRP A 649 7.55 -8.27 -17.81
CA TRP A 649 8.30 -9.29 -17.07
C TRP A 649 8.04 -10.68 -17.66
N SER A 650 9.11 -11.45 -17.82
CA SER A 650 9.01 -12.84 -18.23
C SER A 650 8.44 -13.67 -17.07
N ALA A 651 7.55 -14.59 -17.39
CA ALA A 651 6.94 -15.51 -16.45
C ALA A 651 6.82 -16.90 -17.09
N ARG A 652 6.65 -17.93 -16.27
CA ARG A 652 6.39 -19.30 -16.75
C ARG A 652 5.19 -19.89 -16.02
N ILE A 653 4.25 -20.48 -16.77
CA ILE A 653 3.08 -21.14 -16.17
C ILE A 653 3.56 -22.33 -15.34
N ALA A 654 3.39 -22.24 -14.02
CA ALA A 654 3.81 -23.27 -13.08
C ALA A 654 2.73 -24.35 -12.93
N ARG A 655 1.47 -23.94 -12.79
CA ARG A 655 0.33 -24.86 -12.63
C ARG A 655 -0.99 -24.24 -13.09
N LEU A 656 -1.93 -25.10 -13.42
CA LEU A 656 -3.34 -24.79 -13.66
C LEU A 656 -4.16 -25.34 -12.49
N GLU A 657 -5.05 -24.52 -11.94
CA GLU A 657 -5.90 -24.88 -10.80
C GLU A 657 -7.38 -24.65 -11.15
N ASP A 658 -8.17 -25.71 -11.05
CA ASP A 658 -9.63 -25.65 -11.15
C ASP A 658 -10.18 -25.44 -9.74
N ALA A 659 -10.40 -24.18 -9.37
CA ALA A 659 -10.96 -23.85 -8.07
C ALA A 659 -12.48 -24.06 -8.14
N ALA A 660 -12.90 -25.30 -7.86
CA ALA A 660 -14.31 -25.71 -7.87
C ALA A 660 -15.17 -25.05 -6.77
N GLU A 661 -14.58 -24.26 -5.89
CA GLU A 661 -15.30 -23.64 -4.77
C GLU A 661 -15.77 -22.21 -5.11
N GLU A 662 -17.09 -22.09 -5.13
CA GLU A 662 -17.97 -20.91 -5.18
C GLU A 662 -18.30 -20.26 -6.53
N ASN A 663 -17.47 -20.31 -7.58
CA ASN A 663 -17.83 -19.63 -8.85
C ASN A 663 -17.39 -20.33 -10.16
N GLY A 664 -16.84 -21.54 -10.10
CA GLY A 664 -16.31 -22.24 -11.29
C GLY A 664 -15.18 -21.49 -12.01
N GLN A 665 -14.44 -20.64 -11.28
CA GLN A 665 -13.38 -19.83 -11.88
C GLN A 665 -12.07 -20.61 -11.91
N ARG A 666 -11.54 -20.77 -13.12
CA ARG A 666 -10.26 -21.43 -13.40
C ARG A 666 -9.10 -20.46 -13.34
N TYR A 667 -7.99 -20.90 -12.75
CA TYR A 667 -6.82 -20.05 -12.53
C TYR A 667 -5.54 -20.67 -13.10
N ALA A 668 -4.72 -19.83 -13.74
CA ALA A 668 -3.35 -20.17 -14.10
C ALA A 668 -2.40 -19.46 -13.13
N TRP A 669 -1.47 -20.21 -12.58
CA TRP A 669 -0.40 -19.71 -11.73
C TRP A 669 0.89 -19.64 -12.54
N ALA A 670 1.48 -18.45 -12.65
CA ALA A 670 2.77 -18.25 -13.29
C ALA A 670 3.83 -17.80 -12.29
N GLU A 671 5.04 -18.32 -12.42
CA GLU A 671 6.22 -17.90 -11.67
C GLU A 671 6.91 -16.76 -12.41
N LEU A 672 7.18 -15.64 -11.71
CA LEU A 672 7.83 -14.47 -12.28
C LEU A 672 9.35 -14.69 -12.34
N LEU A 673 9.97 -14.45 -13.50
CA LEU A 673 11.40 -14.67 -13.73
C LEU A 673 12.17 -13.34 -13.70
N GLY A 674 13.23 -13.27 -12.89
CA GLY A 674 14.25 -12.21 -12.99
C GLY A 674 13.90 -10.84 -12.38
N THR A 675 12.99 -10.76 -11.41
CA THR A 675 12.66 -9.49 -10.73
C THR A 675 13.05 -9.49 -9.26
N ASP A 676 13.94 -8.58 -8.86
CA ASP A 676 14.27 -8.28 -7.46
C ASP A 676 13.48 -7.07 -6.90
N LEU A 677 12.55 -6.51 -7.69
CA LEU A 677 11.75 -5.35 -7.27
C LEU A 677 10.73 -5.74 -6.18
N PRO A 678 10.58 -4.95 -5.12
CA PRO A 678 9.51 -5.13 -4.14
C PRO A 678 8.18 -4.70 -4.78
N LEU A 679 7.45 -5.67 -5.31
CA LEU A 679 6.14 -5.46 -5.92
C LEU A 679 5.04 -5.53 -4.86
N PRO A 680 4.04 -4.62 -4.91
CA PRO A 680 2.92 -4.72 -4.01
C PRO A 680 2.06 -5.94 -4.36
N GLU A 681 1.59 -6.64 -3.34
CA GLU A 681 0.59 -7.68 -3.46
C GLU A 681 -0.68 -7.12 -4.12
N SER A 682 -1.36 -7.96 -4.91
CA SER A 682 -2.57 -7.62 -5.65
C SER A 682 -2.38 -6.57 -6.75
N LEU A 683 -1.14 -6.27 -7.14
CA LEU A 683 -0.87 -5.48 -8.35
C LEU A 683 -1.50 -6.15 -9.56
N THR A 684 -2.34 -5.42 -10.27
CA THR A 684 -3.02 -5.92 -11.47
C THR A 684 -2.19 -5.69 -12.73
N GLY A 685 -2.42 -6.56 -13.71
CA GLY A 685 -1.79 -6.49 -15.01
C GLY A 685 -2.38 -7.51 -15.98
N MET A 686 -1.83 -7.54 -17.18
CA MET A 686 -2.18 -8.52 -18.20
C MET A 686 -1.08 -9.57 -18.31
N LEU A 687 -1.45 -10.85 -18.19
CA LEU A 687 -0.57 -11.97 -18.46
C LEU A 687 -0.85 -12.49 -19.87
N THR A 688 0.11 -12.33 -20.77
CA THR A 688 0.05 -12.93 -22.09
C THR A 688 0.77 -14.28 -22.10
N VAL A 689 0.08 -15.34 -22.49
CA VAL A 689 0.62 -16.70 -22.54
C VAL A 689 0.78 -17.12 -23.98
N GLU A 690 1.95 -17.66 -24.33
CA GLU A 690 2.21 -18.27 -25.63
C GLU A 690 1.57 -19.66 -25.68
N LEU A 691 0.73 -19.92 -26.70
CA LEU A 691 0.10 -21.22 -26.88
C LEU A 691 1.03 -22.17 -27.65
N SER A 692 1.02 -23.44 -27.26
CA SER A 692 1.75 -24.50 -27.96
C SER A 692 1.13 -24.75 -29.34
N GLY A 693 1.74 -24.20 -30.39
CA GLY A 693 1.43 -24.49 -31.78
C GLY A 693 2.72 -24.70 -32.57
N ASN A 694 2.69 -25.56 -33.60
CA ASN A 694 3.77 -25.67 -34.58
C ASN A 694 3.84 -24.38 -35.39
N GLY A 695 4.45 -23.34 -34.82
CA GLY A 695 4.73 -22.11 -35.54
C GLY A 695 5.61 -22.45 -36.73
N THR A 696 5.19 -22.04 -37.93
CA THR A 696 6.08 -22.02 -39.08
C THR A 696 6.77 -20.65 -39.07
N ALA A 697 8.05 -20.60 -39.45
CA ALA A 697 8.74 -19.33 -39.57
C ALA A 697 8.11 -18.57 -40.76
N LYS A 698 7.47 -17.45 -40.48
CA LYS A 698 6.78 -16.62 -41.47
C LYS A 698 7.35 -15.21 -41.44
N LEU A 699 7.27 -14.49 -42.55
CA LEU A 699 7.69 -13.09 -42.61
C LEU A 699 6.81 -12.30 -41.65
N ALA A 700 7.41 -11.72 -40.61
CA ALA A 700 6.68 -11.01 -39.58
C ALA A 700 7.36 -9.69 -39.24
N VAL A 701 6.54 -8.74 -38.83
CA VAL A 701 6.97 -7.46 -38.25
C VAL A 701 6.43 -7.37 -36.82
N PRO A 702 7.07 -6.59 -35.94
CA PRO A 702 6.55 -6.41 -34.59
C PRO A 702 5.13 -5.83 -34.62
N LEU A 703 4.24 -6.29 -33.74
CA LEU A 703 2.86 -5.81 -33.67
C LEU A 703 2.82 -4.29 -33.41
N SER A 704 3.78 -3.75 -32.65
CA SER A 704 3.88 -2.31 -32.38
C SER A 704 4.24 -1.48 -33.62
N ALA A 705 4.80 -2.10 -34.67
CA ALA A 705 5.10 -1.47 -35.96
C ALA A 705 3.84 -1.27 -36.82
N LEU A 706 2.80 -2.05 -36.52
CA LEU A 706 1.58 -2.09 -37.30
C LEU A 706 0.54 -1.13 -36.77
N TRP A 707 -0.11 -0.40 -37.66
CA TRP A 707 -1.27 0.40 -37.33
C TRP A 707 -2.41 0.16 -38.33
N TRP A 708 -3.64 0.51 -37.93
CA TRP A 708 -4.84 0.24 -38.70
C TRP A 708 -5.53 1.55 -39.12
N GLU A 709 -5.82 1.66 -40.42
CA GLU A 709 -6.68 2.70 -41.01
C GLU A 709 -7.98 2.05 -41.47
N GLY A 710 -8.99 2.06 -40.60
CA GLY A 710 -10.23 1.32 -40.84
C GLY A 710 -9.98 -0.18 -40.91
N THR A 711 -10.06 -0.75 -42.12
CA THR A 711 -9.84 -2.18 -42.39
C THR A 711 -8.46 -2.52 -42.94
N GLU A 712 -7.67 -1.52 -43.33
CA GLU A 712 -6.34 -1.72 -43.90
C GLU A 712 -5.28 -1.54 -42.82
N ALA A 713 -4.29 -2.44 -42.80
CA ALA A 713 -3.13 -2.30 -41.94
C ALA A 713 -2.02 -1.60 -42.72
N ALA A 714 -1.15 -0.88 -42.02
CA ALA A 714 -0.02 -0.23 -42.63
C ALA A 714 1.18 -0.17 -41.69
N VAL A 715 2.35 0.06 -42.30
CA VAL A 715 3.63 0.22 -41.62
C VAL A 715 4.38 1.44 -42.16
N PHE A 716 5.36 1.91 -41.41
CA PHE A 716 6.34 2.90 -41.87
C PHE A 716 7.67 2.22 -42.15
N VAL A 717 8.05 2.15 -43.43
CA VAL A 717 9.33 1.58 -43.88
C VAL A 717 10.39 2.67 -43.81
N TYR A 718 11.53 2.37 -43.19
CA TYR A 718 12.64 3.30 -43.04
C TYR A 718 13.76 3.00 -44.02
N HIS A 719 14.10 3.99 -44.83
CA HIS A 719 15.19 3.91 -45.80
C HIS A 719 16.44 4.60 -45.25
N ARG A 720 17.32 3.82 -44.61
CA ARG A 720 18.63 4.29 -44.08
C ARG A 720 19.45 5.19 -45.03
N PRO A 721 19.53 4.94 -46.36
CA PRO A 721 20.40 5.72 -47.24
C PRO A 721 19.96 7.18 -47.40
N HIS A 722 18.67 7.47 -47.21
CA HIS A 722 18.07 8.77 -47.46
C HIS A 722 17.40 9.39 -46.21
N ASP A 723 17.47 8.70 -45.07
CA ASP A 723 16.82 9.06 -43.80
C ASP A 723 15.33 9.38 -43.96
N LEU A 724 14.67 8.60 -44.83
CA LEU A 724 13.29 8.81 -45.26
C LEU A 724 12.39 7.70 -44.71
N PHE A 725 11.19 8.08 -44.27
CA PHE A 725 10.13 7.14 -43.95
C PHE A 725 9.09 7.08 -45.07
N GLU A 726 8.67 5.88 -45.43
CA GLU A 726 7.65 5.62 -46.45
C GLU A 726 6.43 4.98 -45.80
N TYR A 727 5.25 5.54 -46.07
CA TYR A 727 3.98 4.92 -45.70
C TYR A 727 3.65 3.77 -46.65
N ARG A 728 3.48 2.55 -46.12
CA ARG A 728 3.15 1.38 -46.93
C ARG A 728 1.97 0.58 -46.36
N PRO A 729 0.88 0.39 -47.12
CA PRO A 729 -0.21 -0.49 -46.71
C PRO A 729 0.22 -1.96 -46.83
N VAL A 730 -0.18 -2.77 -45.86
CA VAL A 730 0.19 -4.19 -45.74
C VAL A 730 -1.02 -5.07 -45.44
N ARG A 731 -0.99 -6.32 -45.90
CA ARG A 731 -1.99 -7.33 -45.54
C ARG A 731 -1.42 -8.24 -44.46
N VAL A 732 -2.13 -8.28 -43.33
CA VAL A 732 -1.71 -9.03 -42.13
C VAL A 732 -2.42 -10.37 -42.07
N GLY A 733 -1.67 -11.42 -41.74
CA GLY A 733 -2.15 -12.79 -41.52
C GLY A 733 -2.36 -13.09 -40.03
N GLN A 734 -1.74 -14.16 -39.54
CA GLN A 734 -1.77 -14.50 -38.12
C GLN A 734 -0.99 -13.48 -37.28
N ARG A 735 -1.42 -13.27 -36.04
CA ARG A 735 -0.78 -12.34 -35.12
C ARG A 735 -0.68 -12.93 -33.73
N ASN A 736 0.34 -12.50 -33.01
CA ASN A 736 0.46 -12.69 -31.59
C ASN A 736 0.73 -11.33 -30.90
N ASP A 737 1.09 -11.34 -29.62
CA ASP A 737 1.31 -10.12 -28.84
C ASP A 737 2.59 -9.34 -29.20
N LEU A 738 3.52 -9.97 -29.91
CA LEU A 738 4.79 -9.37 -30.31
C LEU A 738 4.92 -9.16 -31.82
N TRP A 739 4.37 -10.05 -32.64
CA TRP A 739 4.61 -10.18 -34.07
C TRP A 739 3.30 -10.33 -34.85
N ALA A 740 3.27 -9.72 -36.02
CA ALA A 740 2.21 -9.84 -37.01
C ALA A 740 2.79 -10.41 -38.31
N GLU A 741 2.21 -11.51 -38.79
CA GLU A 741 2.54 -12.11 -40.09
C GLU A 741 2.16 -11.14 -41.20
N ILE A 742 3.08 -10.87 -42.12
CA ILE A 742 2.81 -10.08 -43.33
C ILE A 742 2.65 -11.03 -44.52
N VAL A 743 1.45 -11.04 -45.09
CA VAL A 743 1.11 -11.84 -46.27
C VAL A 743 1.46 -11.08 -47.56
N HIS A 744 1.35 -9.75 -47.55
CA HIS A 744 1.65 -8.90 -48.70
C HIS A 744 2.03 -7.48 -48.26
N GLY A 745 2.94 -6.82 -48.99
CA GLY A 745 3.30 -5.41 -48.80
C GLY A 745 4.67 -5.12 -48.19
N LEU A 746 5.43 -6.15 -47.75
CA LEU A 746 6.82 -6.00 -47.28
C LEU A 746 7.69 -7.14 -47.81
N GLN A 747 8.99 -6.87 -47.93
CA GLN A 747 10.01 -7.88 -48.23
C GLN A 747 10.91 -8.14 -47.02
N ALA A 748 11.53 -9.32 -46.98
CA ALA A 748 12.48 -9.66 -45.93
C ALA A 748 13.70 -8.73 -45.96
N GLY A 749 14.06 -8.18 -44.81
CA GLY A 749 15.19 -7.24 -44.65
C GLY A 749 14.84 -5.76 -44.75
N GLU A 750 13.61 -5.41 -45.15
CA GLU A 750 13.14 -4.01 -45.08
C GLU A 750 13.00 -3.58 -43.62
N GLU A 751 13.54 -2.42 -43.27
CA GLU A 751 13.48 -1.91 -41.90
C GLU A 751 12.17 -1.19 -41.65
N VAL A 752 11.49 -1.55 -40.57
CA VAL A 752 10.19 -0.98 -40.20
C VAL A 752 10.31 -0.30 -38.85
N ALA A 753 9.67 0.85 -38.69
CA ALA A 753 9.57 1.54 -37.40
C ALA A 753 8.75 0.73 -36.40
N VAL A 754 9.34 0.38 -35.26
CA VAL A 754 8.74 -0.48 -34.23
C VAL A 754 8.18 0.32 -33.06
N THR A 755 8.81 1.44 -32.73
CA THR A 755 8.39 2.35 -31.66
C THR A 755 7.83 3.64 -32.26
N CYS A 756 7.00 4.35 -31.49
CA CYS A 756 6.48 5.68 -31.83
C CYS A 756 5.65 5.78 -33.14
N VAL A 757 5.06 4.67 -33.60
CA VAL A 757 4.16 4.62 -34.76
C VAL A 757 2.98 5.60 -34.68
N PRO A 758 2.32 5.81 -33.52
CA PRO A 758 1.26 6.82 -33.41
C PRO A 758 1.75 8.25 -33.68
N ASP A 759 2.99 8.55 -33.27
CA ASP A 759 3.59 9.88 -33.45
C ASP A 759 4.04 10.09 -34.90
N LEU A 760 4.59 9.05 -35.53
CA LEU A 760 4.86 9.02 -36.97
C LEU A 760 3.60 9.26 -37.78
N ARG A 761 2.48 8.61 -37.42
CA ARG A 761 1.18 8.82 -38.08
C ARG A 761 0.72 10.26 -37.97
N ARG A 762 0.82 10.88 -36.78
CA ARG A 762 0.46 12.30 -36.59
C ARG A 762 1.30 13.20 -37.49
N HIS A 763 2.60 12.94 -37.58
CA HIS A 763 3.50 13.72 -38.44
C HIS A 763 3.17 13.50 -39.93
N TYR A 764 2.91 12.26 -40.36
CA TYR A 764 2.49 11.94 -41.73
C TYR A 764 1.15 12.58 -42.12
N GLY A 765 0.17 12.60 -41.20
CA GLY A 765 -1.13 13.24 -41.44
C GLY A 765 -1.01 14.72 -41.78
N ARG A 766 -0.10 15.45 -41.12
CA ARG A 766 0.14 16.87 -41.38
C ARG A 766 0.84 17.13 -42.73
N LEU A 767 1.80 16.28 -43.10
CA LEU A 767 2.44 16.35 -44.42
C LEU A 767 1.42 16.16 -45.56
N ARG A 768 0.43 15.29 -45.35
CA ARG A 768 -0.65 15.05 -46.33
C ARG A 768 -1.62 16.23 -46.42
N THR A 769 -1.87 16.96 -45.32
CA THR A 769 -2.74 18.15 -45.34
C THR A 769 -2.04 19.38 -45.94
N ASP A 770 -0.73 19.57 -45.72
CA ASP A 770 0.01 20.71 -46.31
C ASP A 770 0.12 20.62 -47.84
N GLN A 771 0.20 19.42 -48.41
CA GLN A 771 0.09 19.23 -49.87
C GLN A 771 -1.30 19.62 -50.43
N GLY A 772 -2.31 19.80 -49.56
CA GLY A 772 -3.63 20.29 -49.94
C GLY A 772 -3.83 21.80 -49.78
N VAL A 773 -2.91 22.52 -49.12
CA VAL A 773 -3.05 23.97 -48.85
C VAL A 773 -2.17 24.82 -49.80
N TYR A 774 -1.24 24.21 -50.54
CA TYR A 774 -0.42 24.89 -51.57
C TYR A 774 -0.45 24.20 -52.95
N GLY A 775 -1.50 23.45 -53.25
CA GLY A 775 -1.71 22.82 -54.55
C GLY A 775 -2.57 23.68 -55.47
N ASP A 776 -2.03 24.78 -55.99
CA ASP A 776 -2.56 25.39 -57.22
C ASP A 776 -1.41 25.81 -58.14
N HIS A 777 -0.79 24.81 -58.76
CA HIS A 777 -0.17 24.93 -60.10
C HIS A 777 -0.32 23.59 -60.82
N HIS A 778 -1.55 23.29 -61.22
CA HIS A 778 -1.79 22.56 -62.46
C HIS A 778 -1.89 23.60 -63.59
N HIS A 779 -0.92 23.62 -64.50
CA HIS A 779 -1.00 23.88 -65.94
C HIS A 779 0.43 23.92 -66.49
N ASP A 780 0.97 22.81 -66.99
CA ASP A 780 0.92 22.37 -68.40
C ASP A 780 1.61 21.00 -68.55
#